data_AF-A0A1F6GRI5-F1
#
_entry.id   AF-A0A1F6GRI5-F1
#
_cell.length_a   1.000
_cell.length_b   1.000
_cell.length_c   1.000
_cell.angle_alpha   90.00
_cell.angle_beta   90.00
_cell.angle_gamma   90.00
#
_symmetry.space_group_name_H-M   'P 1'
#
loop_
_entity.id
_entity.type
_entity.pdbx_description
1 polymer ?
#
loop_
_entity_poly.entity_id
_entity_poly.type
_entity_poly.pdbx_seq_one_letter_code
_entity_poly.pdbx_strand_id
1 'polypeptide(L)'
;MSKTKNPFPYFVGVNSLEELANKGSRVCVMNILGNESKTVTPISHIYSNGNIVAGVQYGRSGSNLETAKGNIPVYGSVKEVVEDKKGFDTGVIYLPPSAVNYAVSEMCKHNDHLKKIIILTEKIGVKDARMIRWGCQQRKIDVFGGNSLGIANPHDQVRLGGALGGDKPLESLKKGSVAIYSNSGNFSTTISEYLKTAGYGTSTILSSGKDVIIHFALAEFLFCAENDPRTKAVVVYIEPGGYYEKQALDWITSGKFKFTKPIIACVTGRWKKNITRACGHAGALAGSGDDAEAKESWFDQYFGVGLFNPNKPKVGKKGVRITSIQEVPLAMTAVMNLLGGKPDFAPIGDLSLKPWFVNDQKVKFPKNLGLPVVEAIAPYGEQIEAVSRQAGAQLPRESMRNRSGATKMDEKTQVTQMHGVPVLDLVKSPFGSTNFFALTKEMPVKGQAKLANLLLNYWVAEGTKGIGVSQVAKANGATPNAYIAAEVLCQGDKSILQGVRNNISSLIDAFYPLVGKEGAPNAKAVEKVLKSKLVIAEAANSKDQQTAAAFILRQATKYKADSVFTQFAEAYLAKNKKACEISLALAAGLLTLAWEPLTNRRITRDTAVEMGTYLSVHGVILASAPSEPKANKMWTSLNQLKDPKVLETEFIQTCFEMLFSRKPENENELFALNAMLNLTVSNGPGTISAKGAKESVSAKNQIPVTYAGFMTNTGLAHGGNGFEAVRFLVEQFGALDPYKTQKGLESKLKELAVGTSKTYLEYKKKAKVAGDMQYMKIPCINHPVFKNKPVNIDPREEFIYNLFKERKMSNPFQEYYHLLVKQLAEVGATKNQFCVNIDAVIATISLELFWKQFKAGTVTEAQMQDLVFVMFLIARMVGTAAEVSDHRARGTDMDCRTPASQLEFVV
;
A
#
# COMPACT_ATOMS: atom_id res chain seq x y z
N MET A 1 55.39 -14.19 24.32
CA MET A 1 55.10 -14.85 23.02
C MET A 1 56.06 -14.28 21.99
N SER A 2 56.86 -15.14 21.36
CA SER A 2 57.78 -14.77 20.27
C SER A 2 56.96 -14.15 19.13
N LYS A 3 57.22 -12.89 18.76
CA LYS A 3 56.62 -12.28 17.55
C LYS A 3 57.06 -13.12 16.35
N THR A 4 56.18 -13.98 15.86
CA THR A 4 56.36 -14.71 14.61
C THR A 4 56.65 -13.67 13.53
N LYS A 5 57.78 -13.80 12.81
CA LYS A 5 58.09 -12.88 11.70
C LYS A 5 56.94 -12.96 10.69
N ASN A 6 56.43 -11.80 10.25
CA ASN A 6 55.46 -11.69 9.16
C ASN A 6 55.97 -12.52 7.96
N PRO A 7 55.28 -13.62 7.56
CA PRO A 7 55.74 -14.50 6.49
C PRO A 7 55.41 -13.95 5.10
N PHE A 8 54.68 -12.83 5.01
CA PHE A 8 54.17 -12.27 3.76
C PHE A 8 55.14 -11.27 3.14
N PRO A 9 55.17 -11.15 1.80
CA PRO A 9 56.03 -10.18 1.10
C PRO A 9 55.50 -8.73 1.20
N TYR A 10 54.47 -8.51 2.00
CA TYR A 10 53.79 -7.24 2.23
C TYR A 10 53.41 -7.14 3.71
N PHE A 11 53.04 -5.94 4.16
CA PHE A 11 52.63 -5.72 5.54
C PHE A 11 51.35 -6.48 5.88
N VAL A 12 51.40 -7.22 6.98
CA VAL A 12 50.25 -7.79 7.70
C VAL A 12 50.55 -7.55 9.18
N GLY A 13 49.73 -6.74 9.84
CA GLY A 13 49.95 -6.30 11.22
C GLY A 13 49.43 -7.29 12.26
N VAL A 14 48.35 -7.99 11.93
CA VAL A 14 47.71 -9.01 12.77
C VAL A 14 48.41 -10.37 12.66
N ASN A 15 48.61 -11.02 13.80
CA ASN A 15 49.28 -12.32 13.89
C ASN A 15 48.36 -13.45 14.36
N SER A 16 47.25 -13.13 15.04
CA SER A 16 46.27 -14.09 15.57
C SER A 16 44.86 -13.60 15.25
N LEU A 17 43.89 -14.53 15.06
CA LEU A 17 42.50 -14.16 14.78
C LEU A 17 41.86 -13.31 15.90
N GLU A 18 42.32 -13.43 17.14
CA GLU A 18 41.83 -12.60 18.25
C GLU A 18 42.18 -11.10 18.08
N GLU A 19 43.22 -10.77 17.31
CA GLU A 19 43.65 -9.39 17.11
C GLU A 19 42.77 -8.63 16.11
N LEU A 20 42.07 -9.36 15.22
CA LEU A 20 41.18 -8.78 14.20
C LEU A 20 40.08 -7.95 14.86
N ALA A 21 39.45 -8.50 15.91
CA ALA A 21 38.44 -7.83 16.72
C ALA A 21 38.58 -8.23 18.19
N ASN A 22 38.85 -7.28 19.08
CA ASN A 22 38.98 -7.52 20.52
C ASN A 22 38.40 -6.36 21.33
N LYS A 23 38.31 -6.54 22.65
CA LYS A 23 37.69 -5.56 23.57
C LYS A 23 38.39 -4.19 23.57
N GLY A 24 39.64 -4.12 23.13
CA GLY A 24 40.41 -2.90 23.00
C GLY A 24 40.16 -2.11 21.71
N SER A 25 39.47 -2.70 20.72
CA SER A 25 39.16 -2.00 19.46
C SER A 25 38.34 -0.74 19.75
N ARG A 26 38.80 0.41 19.26
CA ARG A 26 38.09 1.70 19.37
C ARG A 26 37.74 2.17 17.97
N VAL A 27 36.44 2.33 17.71
CA VAL A 27 35.90 2.42 16.34
C VAL A 27 35.40 3.82 16.00
N CYS A 28 35.80 4.32 14.84
CA CYS A 28 35.18 5.47 14.18
C CYS A 28 34.41 5.01 12.92
N VAL A 29 33.13 5.36 12.84
CA VAL A 29 32.24 4.97 11.71
C VAL A 29 32.06 6.13 10.75
N MET A 30 32.43 5.95 9.48
CA MET A 30 32.18 6.92 8.41
C MET A 30 30.76 6.79 7.89
N ASN A 31 30.11 7.93 7.65
CA ASN A 31 28.69 8.04 7.29
C ASN A 31 27.78 7.43 8.36
N ILE A 32 28.01 7.75 9.64
CA ILE A 32 27.31 7.12 10.77
C ILE A 32 25.79 7.33 10.78
N LEU A 33 25.29 8.42 10.18
CA LEU A 33 23.85 8.73 10.07
C LEU A 33 23.23 8.24 8.75
N GLY A 34 23.98 7.49 7.94
CA GLY A 34 23.48 6.82 6.75
C GLY A 34 22.38 5.80 7.07
N ASN A 35 21.59 5.42 6.06
CA ASN A 35 20.41 4.56 6.28
C ASN A 35 20.73 3.20 6.90
N GLU A 36 21.84 2.56 6.49
CA GLU A 36 22.30 1.27 7.02
C GLU A 36 23.11 1.42 8.31
N SER A 37 24.03 2.38 8.35
CA SER A 37 24.90 2.59 9.52
C SER A 37 24.13 3.04 10.75
N LYS A 38 23.09 3.88 10.62
CA LYS A 38 22.28 4.34 11.77
C LYS A 38 21.52 3.22 12.47
N THR A 39 21.23 2.12 11.78
CA THR A 39 20.53 0.96 12.35
C THR A 39 21.51 -0.11 12.86
N VAL A 40 22.61 -0.36 12.14
CA VAL A 40 23.58 -1.40 12.50
C VAL A 40 24.55 -0.95 13.62
N THR A 41 24.96 0.32 13.61
CA THR A 41 25.94 0.89 14.55
C THR A 41 25.49 0.73 16.01
N PRO A 42 24.24 1.07 16.41
CA PRO A 42 23.80 0.88 17.79
C PRO A 42 23.89 -0.58 18.25
N ILE A 43 23.54 -1.54 17.40
CA ILE A 43 23.57 -2.97 17.72
C ILE A 43 25.01 -3.44 17.91
N SER A 44 25.92 -3.03 17.02
CA SER A 44 27.35 -3.34 17.14
C SER A 44 27.97 -2.71 18.39
N HIS A 45 27.60 -1.47 18.69
CA HIS A 45 28.04 -0.74 19.88
C HIS A 45 27.57 -1.43 21.17
N ILE A 46 26.31 -1.87 21.22
CA ILE A 46 25.75 -2.58 22.38
C ILE A 46 26.42 -3.94 22.57
N TYR A 47 26.50 -4.74 21.50
CA TYR A 47 27.14 -6.06 21.56
C TYR A 47 28.60 -5.97 22.02
N SER A 48 29.33 -4.99 21.48
CA SER A 48 30.76 -4.74 21.75
C SER A 48 31.03 -3.90 23.00
N ASN A 49 30.03 -3.76 23.87
CA ASN A 49 30.13 -3.02 25.12
C ASN A 49 30.70 -1.60 25.00
N GLY A 50 30.23 -0.85 24.00
CA GLY A 50 30.52 0.57 23.87
C GLY A 50 31.75 0.94 23.03
N ASN A 51 32.23 0.04 22.16
CA ASN A 51 33.50 0.21 21.43
C ASN A 51 33.51 1.30 20.33
N ILE A 52 32.35 1.83 19.94
CA ILE A 52 32.22 2.89 18.93
C ILE A 52 32.29 4.25 19.63
N VAL A 53 33.34 5.01 19.33
CA VAL A 53 33.73 6.19 20.12
C VAL A 53 33.40 7.51 19.41
N ALA A 54 33.21 7.46 18.10
CA ALA A 54 32.85 8.59 17.26
C ALA A 54 32.26 8.10 15.92
N GLY A 55 31.57 8.99 15.22
CA GLY A 55 31.27 8.81 13.81
C GLY A 55 31.42 10.10 13.02
N VAL A 56 31.65 9.96 11.72
CA VAL A 56 31.75 11.09 10.80
C VAL A 56 30.51 11.12 9.91
N GLN A 57 29.93 12.30 9.75
CA GLN A 57 28.89 12.60 8.77
C GLN A 57 29.25 13.91 8.06
N TYR A 58 29.78 13.80 6.84
CA TYR A 58 30.16 15.00 6.08
C TYR A 58 29.00 15.99 5.96
N GLY A 59 29.29 17.26 6.22
CA GLY A 59 28.31 18.35 6.24
C GLY A 59 27.47 18.46 7.52
N ARG A 60 27.71 17.64 8.55
CA ARG A 60 27.04 17.70 9.86
C ARG A 60 28.02 17.48 11.00
N SER A 61 28.11 18.43 11.93
CA SER A 61 28.93 18.31 13.15
C SER A 61 28.12 18.71 14.38
N GLY A 62 28.49 18.21 15.56
CA GLY A 62 27.87 18.54 16.85
C GLY A 62 26.57 17.78 17.17
N SER A 63 26.16 16.83 16.32
CA SER A 63 25.02 15.94 16.59
C SER A 63 25.45 14.65 17.27
N ASN A 64 24.48 13.84 17.72
CA ASN A 64 24.73 12.52 18.33
C ASN A 64 23.89 11.44 17.65
N LEU A 65 24.40 10.20 17.64
CA LEU A 65 23.60 9.00 17.43
C LEU A 65 23.28 8.39 18.80
N GLU A 66 22.00 8.33 19.15
CA GLU A 66 21.55 7.80 20.44
C GLU A 66 21.60 6.27 20.46
N THR A 67 22.07 5.71 21.58
CA THR A 67 22.07 4.26 21.82
C THR A 67 21.79 3.93 23.28
N ALA A 68 21.34 2.71 23.57
CA ALA A 68 21.12 2.25 24.94
C ALA A 68 22.39 2.16 25.82
N LYS A 69 23.59 2.21 25.20
CA LYS A 69 24.89 2.22 25.90
C LYS A 69 25.51 3.61 26.03
N GLY A 70 24.83 4.64 25.52
CA GLY A 70 25.31 6.03 25.50
C GLY A 70 25.31 6.62 24.10
N ASN A 71 25.33 7.95 24.03
CA ASN A 71 25.33 8.69 22.78
C ASN A 71 26.71 8.60 22.11
N ILE A 72 26.73 8.36 20.80
CA ILE A 72 27.94 8.39 19.99
C ILE A 72 28.03 9.77 19.32
N PRO A 73 29.11 10.55 19.57
CA PRO A 73 29.27 11.87 18.98
C PRO A 73 29.52 11.81 17.47
N VAL A 74 28.93 12.75 16.73
CA VAL A 74 29.01 12.84 15.27
C VAL A 74 29.72 14.13 14.84
N TYR A 75 30.73 13.97 14.00
CA TYR A 75 31.62 15.03 13.53
C TYR A 75 31.53 15.21 12.01
N GLY A 76 31.94 16.38 11.52
CA GLY A 76 31.96 16.70 10.09
C GLY A 76 33.14 16.08 9.33
N SER A 77 34.21 15.69 10.04
CA SER A 77 35.46 15.18 9.46
C SER A 77 36.23 14.29 10.45
N VAL A 78 37.18 13.49 9.96
CA VAL A 78 38.08 12.71 10.83
C VAL A 78 39.00 13.64 11.62
N LYS A 79 39.38 14.78 11.05
CA LYS A 79 40.20 15.79 11.73
C LYS A 79 39.53 16.27 13.03
N GLU A 80 38.24 16.60 12.98
CA GLU A 80 37.48 17.01 14.17
C GLU A 80 37.44 15.91 15.25
N VAL A 81 37.30 14.65 14.86
CA VAL A 81 37.32 13.50 15.80
C VAL A 81 38.65 13.46 16.57
N VAL A 82 39.77 13.66 15.86
CA VAL A 82 41.11 13.66 16.45
C VAL A 82 41.36 14.90 17.31
N GLU A 83 40.91 16.08 16.87
CA GLU A 83 41.01 17.34 17.62
C GLU A 83 40.22 17.29 18.93
N ASP A 84 39.04 16.65 18.94
CA ASP A 84 38.24 16.39 20.14
C ASP A 84 38.77 15.21 20.98
N LYS A 85 39.98 14.73 20.67
CA LYS A 85 40.71 13.67 21.39
C LYS A 85 39.91 12.37 21.51
N LYS A 86 38.99 12.10 20.59
CA LYS A 86 38.30 10.81 20.48
C LYS A 86 39.20 9.80 19.78
N GLY A 87 40.23 9.33 20.47
CA GLY A 87 41.19 8.37 19.92
C GLY A 87 40.50 7.08 19.47
N PHE A 88 40.83 6.63 18.25
CA PHE A 88 40.34 5.39 17.64
C PHE A 88 41.47 4.69 16.87
N ASP A 89 41.43 3.36 16.80
CA ASP A 89 42.42 2.53 16.09
C ASP A 89 41.82 1.76 14.91
N THR A 90 40.50 1.81 14.77
CA THR A 90 39.73 1.07 13.76
C THR A 90 38.76 2.01 13.04
N GLY A 91 38.86 2.08 11.71
CA GLY A 91 37.92 2.77 10.85
C GLY A 91 36.90 1.81 10.24
N VAL A 92 35.62 2.18 10.22
CA VAL A 92 34.54 1.42 9.52
C VAL A 92 33.90 2.31 8.47
N ILE A 93 33.79 1.82 7.23
CA ILE A 93 33.34 2.62 6.09
C ILE A 93 31.96 2.19 5.58
N TYR A 94 30.98 3.11 5.65
CA TYR A 94 29.64 3.00 5.05
C TYR A 94 29.40 4.08 3.98
N LEU A 95 30.26 4.16 2.97
CA LEU A 95 30.19 5.21 1.94
C LEU A 95 29.89 4.64 0.55
N PRO A 96 29.34 5.45 -0.39
CA PRO A 96 29.27 5.06 -1.79
C PRO A 96 30.66 4.69 -2.35
N PRO A 97 30.75 3.81 -3.37
CA PRO A 97 32.03 3.28 -3.86
C PRO A 97 33.05 4.36 -4.24
N SER A 98 32.60 5.44 -4.89
CA SER A 98 33.43 6.56 -5.30
C SER A 98 34.03 7.38 -4.15
N ALA A 99 33.49 7.27 -2.94
CA ALA A 99 33.93 8.02 -1.77
C ALA A 99 34.85 7.22 -0.83
N VAL A 100 34.95 5.90 -0.99
CA VAL A 100 35.70 5.03 -0.08
C VAL A 100 37.18 5.40 -0.01
N ASN A 101 37.83 5.58 -1.17
CA ASN A 101 39.26 5.90 -1.23
C ASN A 101 39.59 7.25 -0.57
N TYR A 102 38.72 8.25 -0.73
CA TYR A 102 38.88 9.55 -0.07
C TYR A 102 38.77 9.45 1.45
N ALA A 103 37.78 8.71 1.96
CA ALA A 103 37.62 8.51 3.40
C ALA A 103 38.78 7.73 4.03
N VAL A 104 39.26 6.67 3.34
CA VAL A 104 40.45 5.93 3.77
C VAL A 104 41.67 6.85 3.79
N SER A 105 41.87 7.63 2.73
CA SER A 105 42.98 8.57 2.64
C SER A 105 42.93 9.65 3.74
N GLU A 106 41.74 10.16 4.06
CA GLU A 106 41.53 11.10 5.17
C GLU A 106 41.92 10.48 6.51
N MET A 107 41.45 9.26 6.81
CA MET A 107 41.81 8.56 8.04
C MET A 107 43.31 8.35 8.16
N CYS A 108 43.94 7.84 7.09
CA CYS A 108 45.39 7.62 7.04
C CYS A 108 46.20 8.92 7.17
N LYS A 109 45.64 10.06 6.76
CA LYS A 109 46.28 11.37 6.83
C LYS A 109 46.17 12.01 8.21
N HIS A 110 45.02 11.86 8.88
CA HIS A 110 44.69 12.60 10.09
C HIS A 110 44.80 11.78 11.39
N ASN A 111 44.85 10.45 11.32
CA ASN A 111 44.95 9.59 12.49
C ASN A 111 46.18 8.67 12.41
N ASP A 112 47.27 9.03 13.08
CA ASP A 112 48.50 8.23 13.17
C ASP A 112 48.35 6.96 14.04
N HIS A 113 47.26 6.84 14.80
CA HIS A 113 46.97 5.66 15.63
C HIS A 113 46.11 4.62 14.93
N LEU A 114 45.69 4.88 13.68
CA LEU A 114 44.90 3.94 12.90
C LEU A 114 45.70 2.66 12.62
N LYS A 115 45.09 1.50 12.90
CA LYS A 115 45.68 0.18 12.67
C LYS A 115 44.88 -0.66 11.69
N LYS A 116 43.55 -0.47 11.66
CA LYS A 116 42.61 -1.31 10.91
C LYS A 116 41.57 -0.47 10.18
N ILE A 117 41.23 -0.88 8.97
CA ILE A 117 40.09 -0.35 8.23
C ILE A 117 39.19 -1.51 7.78
N ILE A 118 37.90 -1.38 7.99
CA ILE A 118 36.88 -2.34 7.56
C ILE A 118 35.96 -1.64 6.56
N ILE A 119 35.94 -2.15 5.33
CA ILE A 119 35.20 -1.58 4.22
C ILE A 119 34.00 -2.47 3.91
N LEU A 120 32.79 -1.94 4.09
CA LEU A 120 31.57 -2.72 3.83
C LEU A 120 31.07 -2.52 2.40
N THR A 121 31.36 -1.36 1.82
CA THR A 121 30.97 -0.95 0.47
C THR A 121 31.34 -1.98 -0.59
N GLU A 122 30.38 -2.31 -1.45
CA GLU A 122 30.54 -3.18 -2.63
C GLU A 122 30.88 -2.35 -3.88
N LYS A 123 31.49 -2.98 -4.90
CA LYS A 123 31.74 -2.40 -6.23
C LYS A 123 32.74 -1.25 -6.21
N ILE A 124 33.74 -1.35 -5.34
CA ILE A 124 34.86 -0.41 -5.34
C ILE A 124 35.64 -0.59 -6.64
N GLY A 125 35.91 0.51 -7.34
CA GLY A 125 36.70 0.46 -8.56
C GLY A 125 38.09 -0.11 -8.31
N VAL A 126 38.59 -0.93 -9.24
CA VAL A 126 39.93 -1.56 -9.13
C VAL A 126 41.03 -0.51 -8.86
N LYS A 127 40.93 0.66 -9.48
CA LYS A 127 41.84 1.79 -9.23
C LYS A 127 41.84 2.20 -7.76
N ASP A 128 40.66 2.42 -7.19
CA ASP A 128 40.50 2.86 -5.81
C ASP A 128 40.95 1.78 -4.81
N ALA A 129 40.60 0.52 -5.05
CA ALA A 129 41.06 -0.59 -4.23
C ALA A 129 42.60 -0.71 -4.24
N ARG A 130 43.26 -0.52 -5.40
CA ARG A 130 44.73 -0.50 -5.47
C ARG A 130 45.34 0.67 -4.68
N MET A 131 44.76 1.86 -4.79
CA MET A 131 45.22 3.04 -4.05
C MET A 131 45.06 2.87 -2.54
N ILE A 132 43.90 2.35 -2.10
CA ILE A 132 43.62 1.99 -0.71
C ILE A 132 44.68 1.00 -0.20
N ARG A 133 44.89 -0.11 -0.92
CA ARG A 133 45.88 -1.12 -0.53
C ARG A 133 47.28 -0.51 -0.43
N TRP A 134 47.70 0.24 -1.44
CA TRP A 134 49.04 0.85 -1.46
C TRP A 134 49.23 1.84 -0.31
N GLY A 135 48.30 2.77 -0.09
CA GLY A 135 48.40 3.77 0.97
C GLY A 135 48.43 3.16 2.37
N CYS A 136 47.55 2.19 2.63
CA CYS A 136 47.53 1.48 3.91
C CYS A 136 48.79 0.65 4.16
N GLN A 137 49.39 0.06 3.12
CA GLN A 137 50.67 -0.65 3.24
C GLN A 137 51.81 0.28 3.68
N GLN A 138 51.90 1.49 3.12
CA GLN A 138 52.91 2.48 3.53
C GLN A 138 52.74 2.91 4.99
N ARG A 139 51.48 2.99 5.45
CA ARG A 139 51.11 3.39 6.81
C ARG A 139 51.04 2.23 7.80
N LYS A 140 51.31 0.98 7.39
CA LYS A 140 51.21 -0.22 8.22
C LYS A 140 49.81 -0.41 8.83
N ILE A 141 48.78 -0.28 7.98
CA ILE A 141 47.37 -0.43 8.33
C ILE A 141 46.82 -1.67 7.63
N ASP A 142 46.17 -2.56 8.39
CA ASP A 142 45.46 -3.71 7.85
C ASP A 142 44.10 -3.28 7.28
N VAL A 143 43.74 -3.81 6.11
CA VAL A 143 42.48 -3.49 5.42
C VAL A 143 41.68 -4.76 5.23
N PHE A 144 40.42 -4.72 5.62
CA PHE A 144 39.46 -5.81 5.52
C PHE A 144 38.25 -5.37 4.69
N GLY A 145 37.68 -6.32 3.96
CA GLY A 145 36.44 -6.11 3.21
C GLY A 145 36.64 -5.53 1.82
N GLY A 146 35.65 -4.75 1.37
CA GLY A 146 35.26 -4.60 -0.03
C GLY A 146 34.19 -5.64 -0.34
N ASN A 147 32.92 -5.21 -0.32
CA ASN A 147 31.73 -6.07 -0.29
C ASN A 147 31.67 -7.01 0.93
N SER A 148 31.71 -6.46 2.14
CA SER A 148 31.85 -7.25 3.38
C SER A 148 30.81 -6.88 4.44
N LEU A 149 30.49 -7.83 5.32
CA LEU A 149 29.74 -7.56 6.56
C LEU A 149 30.65 -7.35 7.79
N GLY A 150 31.97 -7.36 7.61
CA GLY A 150 32.95 -7.07 8.67
C GLY A 150 33.46 -8.30 9.41
N ILE A 151 33.73 -8.12 10.71
CA ILE A 151 34.40 -9.10 11.58
C ILE A 151 33.62 -9.26 12.89
N ALA A 152 33.50 -10.49 13.38
CA ALA A 152 32.99 -10.77 14.71
C ALA A 152 33.93 -11.69 15.49
N ASN A 153 34.16 -11.37 16.76
CA ASN A 153 34.83 -12.21 17.75
C ASN A 153 33.83 -12.51 18.89
N PRO A 154 33.17 -13.69 18.86
CA PRO A 154 32.25 -14.11 19.90
C PRO A 154 32.86 -14.21 21.30
N HIS A 155 34.15 -14.57 21.43
CA HIS A 155 34.81 -14.74 22.74
C HIS A 155 34.86 -13.43 23.51
N ASP A 156 35.19 -12.35 22.81
CA ASP A 156 35.22 -10.99 23.36
C ASP A 156 33.90 -10.24 23.22
N GLN A 157 32.93 -10.83 22.53
CA GLN A 157 31.67 -10.21 22.12
C GLN A 157 31.90 -8.91 21.34
N VAL A 158 32.81 -8.91 20.39
CA VAL A 158 33.13 -7.72 19.59
C VAL A 158 32.66 -7.92 18.16
N ARG A 159 31.92 -6.95 17.64
CA ARG A 159 31.47 -6.90 16.25
C ARG A 159 31.91 -5.58 15.62
N LEU A 160 32.67 -5.68 14.53
CA LEU A 160 33.22 -4.53 13.81
C LEU A 160 32.67 -4.52 12.38
N GLY A 161 32.04 -3.42 11.98
CA GLY A 161 31.46 -3.28 10.64
C GLY A 161 29.97 -3.62 10.59
N GLY A 162 29.60 -4.42 9.60
CA GLY A 162 28.23 -4.73 9.20
C GLY A 162 27.47 -5.66 10.14
N ALA A 163 26.30 -6.09 9.68
CA ALA A 163 25.30 -6.84 10.46
C ALA A 163 25.62 -8.34 10.61
N LEU A 164 26.87 -8.71 10.93
CA LEU A 164 27.19 -10.09 11.29
C LEU A 164 26.37 -10.51 12.52
N GLY A 165 25.70 -11.65 12.41
CA GLY A 165 24.77 -12.13 13.42
C GLY A 165 23.42 -11.41 13.50
N GLY A 166 23.10 -10.54 12.53
CA GLY A 166 21.82 -9.83 12.45
C GLY A 166 21.59 -8.84 13.59
N ASP A 167 20.32 -8.59 13.91
CA ASP A 167 19.93 -7.64 14.95
C ASP A 167 20.10 -8.19 16.38
N LYS A 168 20.19 -9.52 16.50
CA LYS A 168 20.39 -10.25 17.76
C LYS A 168 21.66 -11.11 17.68
N PRO A 169 22.86 -10.48 17.67
CA PRO A 169 24.12 -11.19 17.45
C PRO A 169 24.36 -12.36 18.40
N LEU A 170 23.85 -12.31 19.64
CA LEU A 170 23.99 -13.41 20.60
C LEU A 170 23.33 -14.72 20.17
N GLU A 171 22.36 -14.69 19.26
CA GLU A 171 21.69 -15.90 18.77
C GLU A 171 22.64 -16.75 17.94
N SER A 172 23.44 -16.14 17.06
CA SER A 172 24.32 -16.87 16.11
C SER A 172 25.81 -16.79 16.46
N LEU A 173 26.27 -15.71 17.12
CA LEU A 173 27.66 -15.50 17.52
C LEU A 173 27.96 -16.13 18.89
N LYS A 174 27.88 -17.46 18.94
CA LYS A 174 28.16 -18.24 20.15
C LYS A 174 29.64 -18.60 20.23
N LYS A 175 30.26 -18.41 21.40
CA LYS A 175 31.67 -18.77 21.66
C LYS A 175 31.92 -20.24 21.37
N GLY A 176 32.99 -20.53 20.64
CA GLY A 176 33.47 -21.90 20.40
C GLY A 176 34.79 -21.91 19.66
N SER A 177 35.09 -23.03 19.00
CA SER A 177 36.42 -23.33 18.47
C SER A 177 36.56 -23.25 16.95
N VAL A 178 35.51 -22.90 16.21
CA VAL A 178 35.54 -22.87 14.74
C VAL A 178 35.75 -21.45 14.22
N ALA A 179 36.71 -21.22 13.34
CA ALA A 179 36.84 -19.94 12.65
C ALA A 179 36.15 -19.98 11.29
N ILE A 180 35.49 -18.90 10.88
CA ILE A 180 34.79 -18.80 9.59
C ILE A 180 35.43 -17.72 8.73
N TYR A 181 35.85 -18.11 7.53
CA TYR A 181 36.24 -17.20 6.46
C TYR A 181 35.25 -17.34 5.32
N SER A 182 34.58 -16.25 4.94
CA SER A 182 33.58 -16.31 3.88
C SER A 182 33.71 -15.13 2.94
N ASN A 183 33.64 -15.39 1.63
CA ASN A 183 33.48 -14.34 0.62
C ASN A 183 32.09 -13.68 0.71
N SER A 184 31.08 -14.42 1.17
CA SER A 184 29.71 -13.92 1.34
C SER A 184 29.44 -13.53 2.80
N GLY A 185 29.00 -12.29 3.01
CA GLY A 185 28.59 -11.81 4.33
C GLY A 185 27.46 -12.63 4.95
N ASN A 186 26.39 -12.87 4.19
CA ASN A 186 25.22 -13.59 4.71
C ASN A 186 25.56 -15.03 5.13
N PHE A 187 26.31 -15.76 4.29
CA PHE A 187 26.70 -17.13 4.61
C PHE A 187 27.67 -17.22 5.79
N SER A 188 28.39 -16.14 6.13
CA SER A 188 29.19 -16.09 7.36
C SER A 188 28.31 -16.34 8.60
N THR A 189 27.12 -15.72 8.64
CA THR A 189 26.18 -15.88 9.75
C THR A 189 25.45 -17.22 9.67
N THR A 190 25.01 -17.63 8.47
CA THR A 190 24.30 -18.91 8.28
C THR A 190 25.14 -20.12 8.67
N ILE A 191 26.44 -20.12 8.32
CA ILE A 191 27.36 -21.21 8.71
C ILE A 191 27.50 -21.29 10.23
N SER A 192 27.56 -20.14 10.93
CA SER A 192 27.60 -20.10 12.40
C SER A 192 26.34 -20.73 13.00
N GLU A 193 25.17 -20.48 12.41
CA GLU A 193 23.91 -21.08 12.85
C GLU A 193 23.88 -22.60 12.62
N TYR A 194 24.39 -23.07 11.48
CA TYR A 194 24.48 -24.50 11.20
C TYR A 194 25.46 -25.21 12.15
N LEU A 195 26.62 -24.63 12.45
CA LEU A 195 27.58 -25.21 13.39
C LEU A 195 26.98 -25.47 14.77
N LYS A 196 26.09 -24.58 15.25
CA LYS A 196 25.39 -24.76 16.53
C LYS A 196 24.56 -26.04 16.59
N THR A 197 23.98 -26.47 15.47
CA THR A 197 23.15 -27.69 15.41
C THR A 197 23.98 -28.97 15.52
N ALA A 198 25.31 -28.88 15.47
CA ALA A 198 26.24 -29.96 15.80
C ALA A 198 27.07 -29.68 17.07
N GLY A 199 26.76 -28.61 17.80
CA GLY A 199 27.43 -28.29 19.07
C GLY A 199 28.74 -27.54 18.93
N TYR A 200 29.00 -26.91 17.78
CA TYR A 200 30.21 -26.11 17.55
C TYR A 200 29.88 -24.62 17.57
N GLY A 201 30.68 -23.83 18.29
CA GLY A 201 30.61 -22.37 18.29
C GLY A 201 31.72 -21.75 17.45
N THR A 202 31.67 -20.44 17.33
CA THR A 202 32.63 -19.67 16.55
C THR A 202 33.68 -18.98 17.41
N SER A 203 34.93 -19.03 16.95
CA SER A 203 36.07 -18.34 17.55
C SER A 203 36.21 -16.93 16.96
N THR A 204 36.21 -16.83 15.63
CA THR A 204 36.20 -15.59 14.85
C THR A 204 35.44 -15.81 13.54
N ILE A 205 34.70 -14.80 13.09
CA ILE A 205 34.02 -14.78 11.80
C ILE A 205 34.54 -13.58 11.02
N LEU A 206 35.06 -13.83 9.82
CA LEU A 206 35.48 -12.80 8.87
C LEU A 206 34.66 -12.94 7.58
N SER A 207 33.88 -11.91 7.28
CA SER A 207 33.40 -11.67 5.92
C SER A 207 34.53 -10.98 5.15
N SER A 208 35.24 -11.74 4.32
CA SER A 208 36.32 -11.19 3.49
C SER A 208 35.80 -10.28 2.38
N GLY A 209 34.59 -10.55 1.91
CA GLY A 209 33.99 -9.94 0.75
C GLY A 209 34.50 -10.49 -0.57
N LYS A 210 33.89 -10.02 -1.66
CA LYS A 210 34.17 -10.52 -3.02
C LYS A 210 34.23 -9.42 -4.09
N ASP A 211 34.74 -8.25 -3.74
CA ASP A 211 35.19 -7.29 -4.74
C ASP A 211 36.45 -7.82 -5.48
N VAL A 212 36.81 -7.19 -6.60
CA VAL A 212 37.88 -7.67 -7.50
C VAL A 212 39.23 -7.85 -6.79
N ILE A 213 39.53 -6.99 -5.81
CA ILE A 213 40.74 -7.09 -4.98
C ILE A 213 40.32 -7.43 -3.56
N ILE A 214 40.79 -8.57 -3.05
CA ILE A 214 40.58 -8.97 -1.66
C ILE A 214 41.74 -8.41 -0.83
N HIS A 215 41.44 -7.53 0.12
CA HIS A 215 42.47 -6.85 0.93
C HIS A 215 43.11 -7.73 2.01
N PHE A 216 42.33 -8.66 2.58
CA PHE A 216 42.79 -9.64 3.55
C PHE A 216 42.31 -11.02 3.10
N ALA A 217 43.21 -11.79 2.50
CA ALA A 217 42.87 -13.00 1.78
C ALA A 217 42.97 -14.24 2.69
N LEU A 218 42.72 -15.41 2.09
CA LEU A 218 42.70 -16.67 2.84
C LEU A 218 44.06 -16.99 3.47
N ALA A 219 45.16 -16.63 2.83
CA ALA A 219 46.50 -16.92 3.35
C ALA A 219 46.77 -16.23 4.70
N GLU A 220 46.44 -14.93 4.80
CA GLU A 220 46.57 -14.16 6.04
C GLU A 220 45.64 -14.68 7.12
N PHE A 221 44.41 -15.04 6.74
CA PHE A 221 43.44 -15.62 7.67
C PHE A 221 43.91 -16.96 8.22
N LEU A 222 44.42 -17.88 7.40
CA LEU A 222 44.91 -19.18 7.85
C LEU A 222 46.15 -19.06 8.72
N PHE A 223 47.06 -18.13 8.40
CA PHE A 223 48.18 -17.80 9.28
C PHE A 223 47.72 -17.32 10.65
N CYS A 224 46.78 -16.37 10.69
CA CYS A 224 46.18 -15.90 11.94
C CYS A 224 45.43 -17.03 12.67
N ALA A 225 44.77 -17.91 11.93
CA ALA A 225 44.02 -19.03 12.47
C ALA A 225 44.94 -20.06 13.11
N GLU A 226 46.11 -20.36 12.55
CA GLU A 226 47.10 -21.24 13.20
C GLU A 226 47.52 -20.69 14.56
N ASN A 227 47.80 -19.39 14.61
CA ASN A 227 48.31 -18.71 15.80
C ASN A 227 47.23 -18.40 16.86
N ASP A 228 45.94 -18.53 16.54
CA ASP A 228 44.86 -18.36 17.52
C ASP A 228 44.63 -19.65 18.32
N PRO A 229 44.97 -19.70 19.63
CA PRO A 229 44.79 -20.91 20.44
C PRO A 229 43.31 -21.30 20.64
N ARG A 230 42.37 -20.38 20.40
CA ARG A 230 40.93 -20.63 20.52
C ARG A 230 40.40 -21.41 19.32
N THR A 231 41.03 -21.27 18.16
CA THR A 231 40.61 -21.91 16.91
C THR A 231 41.16 -23.33 16.83
N LYS A 232 40.29 -24.31 16.61
CA LYS A 232 40.62 -25.73 16.38
C LYS A 232 40.35 -26.19 14.96
N ALA A 233 39.43 -25.53 14.25
CA ALA A 233 39.07 -25.85 12.86
C ALA A 233 38.64 -24.59 12.11
N VAL A 234 38.70 -24.61 10.78
CA VAL A 234 38.30 -23.50 9.91
C VAL A 234 37.21 -23.95 8.93
N VAL A 235 36.17 -23.15 8.75
CA VAL A 235 35.21 -23.28 7.64
C VAL A 235 35.47 -22.16 6.64
N VAL A 236 35.64 -22.51 5.36
CA VAL A 236 35.82 -21.56 4.28
C VAL A 236 34.66 -21.63 3.28
N TYR A 237 34.04 -20.49 2.98
CA TYR A 237 33.06 -20.34 1.91
C TYR A 237 33.67 -19.52 0.79
N ILE A 238 33.89 -20.17 -0.35
CA ILE A 238 34.73 -19.66 -1.43
C ILE A 238 33.93 -19.50 -2.72
N GLU A 239 34.08 -18.34 -3.34
CA GLU A 239 33.49 -18.01 -4.64
C GLU A 239 34.54 -18.03 -5.77
N PRO A 240 34.13 -18.24 -7.04
CA PRO A 240 35.04 -18.23 -8.19
C PRO A 240 35.79 -16.89 -8.38
N GLY A 241 36.91 -16.92 -9.10
CA GLY A 241 37.73 -15.75 -9.42
C GLY A 241 38.85 -15.47 -8.42
N GLY A 242 40.04 -15.15 -8.92
CA GLY A 242 41.26 -14.94 -8.16
C GLY A 242 41.95 -16.24 -7.71
N TYR A 243 43.26 -16.15 -7.47
CA TYR A 243 44.14 -17.27 -7.09
C TYR A 243 44.48 -17.29 -5.58
N TYR A 244 43.73 -16.57 -4.76
CA TYR A 244 44.01 -16.39 -3.34
C TYR A 244 44.03 -17.72 -2.56
N GLU A 245 43.12 -18.64 -2.87
CA GLU A 245 43.04 -19.93 -2.21
C GLU A 245 44.19 -20.85 -2.63
N LYS A 246 44.52 -20.88 -3.94
CA LYS A 246 45.68 -21.61 -4.44
C LYS A 246 46.97 -21.13 -3.77
N GLN A 247 47.16 -19.82 -3.71
CA GLN A 247 48.32 -19.21 -3.06
C GLN A 247 48.40 -19.60 -1.57
N ALA A 248 47.28 -19.59 -0.84
CA ALA A 248 47.26 -20.00 0.56
C ALA A 248 47.71 -21.47 0.72
N LEU A 249 47.16 -22.38 -0.08
CA LEU A 249 47.50 -23.81 -0.03
C LEU A 249 48.95 -24.09 -0.46
N ASP A 250 49.46 -23.37 -1.47
CA ASP A 250 50.84 -23.49 -1.94
C ASP A 250 51.83 -22.96 -0.91
N TRP A 251 51.50 -21.87 -0.20
CA TRP A 251 52.33 -21.33 0.88
C TRP A 251 52.38 -22.24 2.10
N ILE A 252 51.28 -22.93 2.42
CA ILE A 252 51.29 -23.96 3.46
C ILE A 252 52.16 -25.15 3.02
N THR A 253 51.99 -25.61 1.78
CA THR A 253 52.68 -26.81 1.27
C THR A 253 54.18 -26.58 1.06
N SER A 254 54.59 -25.38 0.63
CA SER A 254 56.00 -24.97 0.49
C SER A 254 56.66 -24.61 1.82
N GLY A 255 55.93 -24.64 2.94
CA GLY A 255 56.47 -24.35 4.26
C GLY A 255 56.68 -22.85 4.57
N LYS A 256 56.09 -21.95 3.77
CA LYS A 256 56.18 -20.50 4.00
C LYS A 256 55.58 -20.07 5.34
N PHE A 257 54.49 -20.72 5.74
CA PHE A 257 54.02 -20.72 7.12
C PHE A 257 53.39 -22.07 7.47
N LYS A 258 53.42 -22.43 8.75
CA LYS A 258 52.84 -23.66 9.25
C LYS A 258 51.33 -23.52 9.38
N PHE A 259 50.59 -24.54 8.98
CA PHE A 259 49.16 -24.65 9.22
C PHE A 259 48.79 -26.11 9.49
N THR A 260 48.16 -26.37 10.64
CA THR A 260 47.87 -27.73 11.12
C THR A 260 46.39 -28.00 11.38
N LYS A 261 45.57 -26.96 11.41
CA LYS A 261 44.14 -27.05 11.71
C LYS A 261 43.36 -27.55 10.48
N PRO A 262 42.31 -28.39 10.64
CA PRO A 262 41.53 -28.86 9.50
C PRO A 262 40.67 -27.74 8.89
N ILE A 263 40.45 -27.83 7.57
CA ILE A 263 39.61 -26.91 6.81
C ILE A 263 38.38 -27.65 6.25
N ILE A 264 37.19 -27.08 6.43
CA ILE A 264 35.99 -27.48 5.68
C ILE A 264 35.74 -26.46 4.59
N ALA A 265 35.87 -26.88 3.33
CA ALA A 265 35.75 -25.98 2.19
C ALA A 265 34.42 -26.16 1.46
N CYS A 266 33.63 -25.09 1.36
CA CYS A 266 32.46 -25.00 0.48
C CYS A 266 32.81 -24.09 -0.70
N VAL A 267 33.01 -24.67 -1.88
CA VAL A 267 33.24 -23.91 -3.12
C VAL A 267 31.91 -23.83 -3.88
N THR A 268 31.46 -22.61 -4.16
CA THR A 268 30.20 -22.37 -4.89
C THR A 268 30.44 -21.94 -6.34
N GLY A 269 29.36 -21.81 -7.11
CA GLY A 269 29.39 -21.12 -8.41
C GLY A 269 29.63 -21.99 -9.64
N ARG A 270 29.50 -23.33 -9.56
CA ARG A 270 29.56 -24.24 -10.73
C ARG A 270 28.62 -23.82 -11.87
N TRP A 271 27.43 -23.33 -11.54
CA TRP A 271 26.43 -22.86 -12.50
C TRP A 271 26.92 -21.70 -13.38
N LYS A 272 27.94 -20.95 -12.96
CA LYS A 272 28.49 -19.81 -13.70
C LYS A 272 29.03 -20.22 -15.08
N LYS A 273 29.49 -21.46 -15.24
CA LYS A 273 29.95 -22.02 -16.52
C LYS A 273 28.88 -22.01 -17.62
N ASN A 274 27.60 -22.02 -17.24
CA ASN A 274 26.46 -22.12 -18.15
C ASN A 274 25.73 -20.79 -18.38
N ILE A 275 26.24 -19.66 -17.87
CA ILE A 275 25.58 -18.35 -17.95
C ILE A 275 26.49 -17.33 -18.63
N THR A 276 25.97 -16.63 -19.64
CA THR A 276 26.65 -15.56 -20.40
C THR A 276 26.54 -14.17 -19.75
N ARG A 277 25.71 -14.02 -18.72
CA ARG A 277 25.45 -12.76 -18.00
C ARG A 277 26.03 -12.77 -16.59
N ALA A 278 26.59 -11.65 -16.15
CA ALA A 278 27.05 -11.48 -14.77
C ALA A 278 25.86 -11.57 -13.78
N CYS A 279 25.93 -12.53 -12.85
CA CYS A 279 24.94 -12.73 -11.79
C CYS A 279 25.61 -12.49 -10.42
N GLY A 280 25.22 -11.42 -9.73
CA GLY A 280 25.74 -11.08 -8.38
C GLY A 280 27.24 -10.77 -8.32
N HIS A 281 27.83 -10.90 -7.13
CA HIS A 281 29.28 -10.64 -6.86
C HIS A 281 30.21 -11.60 -7.62
N ALA A 282 29.69 -12.77 -7.99
CA ALA A 282 30.38 -13.72 -8.86
C ALA A 282 30.57 -13.20 -10.31
N GLY A 283 30.08 -12.00 -10.65
CA GLY A 283 30.14 -11.41 -11.99
C GLY A 283 31.48 -10.78 -12.40
N ALA A 284 32.43 -10.55 -11.48
CA ALA A 284 33.68 -9.86 -11.82
C ALA A 284 34.88 -10.82 -11.79
N LEU A 285 35.28 -11.28 -12.99
CA LEU A 285 36.57 -11.92 -13.31
C LEU A 285 36.78 -13.34 -12.74
N ALA A 286 36.32 -14.34 -13.49
CA ALA A 286 37.09 -15.60 -13.57
C ALA A 286 38.04 -15.44 -14.75
N GLY A 287 39.35 -15.56 -14.51
CA GLY A 287 40.37 -15.65 -15.56
C GLY A 287 40.49 -17.07 -16.10
N SER A 288 41.47 -17.34 -16.96
CA SER A 288 41.80 -18.72 -17.35
C SER A 288 42.38 -19.47 -16.14
N GLY A 289 41.57 -20.29 -15.48
CA GLY A 289 42.00 -21.29 -14.48
C GLY A 289 41.63 -21.06 -13.01
N ASP A 290 40.74 -20.12 -12.67
CA ASP A 290 40.32 -19.81 -11.29
C ASP A 290 38.79 -19.95 -11.04
N ASP A 291 38.15 -20.80 -11.84
CA ASP A 291 36.75 -21.14 -11.71
C ASP A 291 36.46 -22.04 -10.49
N ALA A 292 35.19 -22.40 -10.30
CA ALA A 292 34.79 -23.26 -9.18
C ALA A 292 35.49 -24.64 -9.25
N GLU A 293 35.56 -25.26 -10.43
CA GLU A 293 36.12 -26.61 -10.61
C GLU A 293 37.62 -26.64 -10.29
N ALA A 294 38.38 -25.62 -10.73
CA ALA A 294 39.78 -25.46 -10.40
C ALA A 294 40.00 -25.31 -8.89
N LYS A 295 39.22 -24.44 -8.23
CA LYS A 295 39.29 -24.24 -6.77
C LYS A 295 38.95 -25.50 -5.99
N GLU A 296 37.92 -26.24 -6.42
CA GLU A 296 37.58 -27.55 -5.85
C GLU A 296 38.75 -28.53 -5.94
N SER A 297 39.39 -28.60 -7.12
CA SER A 297 40.54 -29.47 -7.34
C SER A 297 41.73 -29.11 -6.43
N TRP A 298 42.01 -27.82 -6.23
CA TRP A 298 43.08 -27.38 -5.34
C TRP A 298 42.87 -27.81 -3.89
N PHE A 299 41.63 -27.71 -3.39
CA PHE A 299 41.27 -28.19 -2.05
C PHE A 299 41.35 -29.71 -1.95
N ASP A 300 40.78 -30.45 -2.91
CA ASP A 300 40.78 -31.93 -2.91
C ASP A 300 42.23 -32.48 -2.92
N GLN A 301 43.12 -31.87 -3.72
CA GLN A 301 44.55 -32.20 -3.73
C GLN A 301 45.22 -31.93 -2.38
N TYR A 302 44.94 -30.79 -1.76
CA TYR A 302 45.52 -30.44 -0.46
C TYR A 302 45.04 -31.38 0.65
N PHE A 303 43.75 -31.77 0.64
CA PHE A 303 43.17 -32.65 1.64
C PHE A 303 43.54 -34.13 1.45
N GLY A 304 43.84 -34.55 0.22
CA GLY A 304 44.06 -35.96 -0.13
C GLY A 304 42.78 -36.80 -0.09
N VAL A 305 41.62 -36.15 -0.05
CA VAL A 305 40.29 -36.77 -0.11
C VAL A 305 39.39 -35.92 -1.00
N GLY A 306 38.46 -36.57 -1.70
CA GLY A 306 37.47 -35.89 -2.54
C GLY A 306 36.29 -35.31 -1.75
N LEU A 307 35.21 -35.04 -2.48
CA LEU A 307 33.96 -34.47 -1.96
C LEU A 307 33.35 -35.30 -0.81
N PHE A 308 32.90 -34.61 0.24
CA PHE A 308 32.18 -35.18 1.36
C PHE A 308 30.83 -35.76 0.93
N ASN A 309 30.50 -36.95 1.43
CA ASN A 309 29.19 -37.57 1.26
C ASN A 309 28.54 -37.76 2.64
N PRO A 310 27.44 -37.05 2.95
CA PRO A 310 26.74 -37.19 4.23
C PRO A 310 26.29 -38.62 4.58
N ASN A 311 25.96 -39.44 3.56
CA ASN A 311 25.50 -40.82 3.74
C ASN A 311 26.66 -41.81 3.93
N LYS A 312 27.87 -41.45 3.50
CA LYS A 312 29.10 -42.25 3.61
C LYS A 312 30.28 -41.34 3.96
N PRO A 313 30.36 -40.86 5.22
CA PRO A 313 31.31 -39.81 5.60
C PRO A 313 32.76 -40.29 5.42
N LYS A 314 33.51 -39.62 4.54
CA LYS A 314 34.95 -39.81 4.37
C LYS A 314 35.63 -38.44 4.43
N VAL A 315 36.62 -38.29 5.30
CA VAL A 315 37.30 -37.02 5.58
C VAL A 315 38.80 -37.23 5.77
N GLY A 316 39.61 -36.19 5.56
CA GLY A 316 41.06 -36.22 5.76
C GLY A 316 41.48 -35.45 7.02
N LYS A 317 42.70 -35.70 7.53
CA LYS A 317 43.24 -34.98 8.69
C LYS A 317 43.38 -33.47 8.46
N LYS A 318 43.62 -33.07 7.21
CA LYS A 318 43.74 -31.66 6.80
C LYS A 318 42.38 -31.01 6.52
N GLY A 319 41.30 -31.78 6.43
CA GLY A 319 39.99 -31.24 6.05
C GLY A 319 39.22 -32.09 5.05
N VAL A 320 38.15 -31.48 4.53
CA VAL A 320 37.29 -32.05 3.47
C VAL A 320 36.56 -30.93 2.73
N ARG A 321 36.21 -31.18 1.47
CA ARG A 321 35.32 -30.31 0.69
C ARG A 321 33.87 -30.75 0.80
N ILE A 322 32.94 -29.80 0.86
CA ILE A 322 31.48 -30.00 0.89
C ILE A 322 30.79 -29.32 -0.30
N THR A 323 29.59 -29.77 -0.63
CA THR A 323 28.80 -29.21 -1.74
C THR A 323 27.98 -28.00 -1.29
N SER A 324 27.43 -28.08 -0.09
CA SER A 324 26.52 -27.09 0.45
C SER A 324 26.89 -26.80 1.89
N ILE A 325 26.71 -25.54 2.32
CA ILE A 325 26.92 -25.15 3.71
C ILE A 325 26.06 -25.96 4.69
N GLN A 326 24.93 -26.52 4.25
CA GLN A 326 24.08 -27.41 5.07
C GLN A 326 24.81 -28.68 5.52
N GLU A 327 25.88 -29.09 4.84
CA GLU A 327 26.69 -30.26 5.17
C GLU A 327 27.76 -29.94 6.22
N VAL A 328 28.01 -28.66 6.53
CA VAL A 328 29.01 -28.22 7.53
C VAL A 328 28.87 -28.96 8.87
N PRO A 329 27.66 -29.14 9.47
CA PRO A 329 27.53 -29.79 10.77
C PRO A 329 28.04 -31.23 10.76
N LEU A 330 27.70 -31.99 9.71
CA LEU A 330 28.09 -33.39 9.55
C LEU A 330 29.57 -33.53 9.19
N ALA A 331 30.06 -32.70 8.27
CA ALA A 331 31.47 -32.69 7.88
C ALA A 331 32.38 -32.29 9.06
N MET A 332 31.99 -31.27 9.84
CA MET A 332 32.73 -30.85 11.03
C MET A 332 32.77 -31.95 12.07
N THR A 333 31.64 -32.59 12.33
CA THR A 333 31.58 -33.72 13.27
C THR A 333 32.49 -34.86 12.83
N ALA A 334 32.47 -35.24 11.55
CA ALA A 334 33.32 -36.30 11.03
C ALA A 334 34.82 -35.95 11.13
N VAL A 335 35.21 -34.73 10.75
CA VAL A 335 36.60 -34.25 10.84
C VAL A 335 37.08 -34.19 12.29
N MET A 336 36.28 -33.63 13.20
CA MET A 336 36.63 -33.52 14.61
C MET A 336 36.75 -34.90 15.25
N ASN A 337 35.86 -35.84 14.95
CA ASN A 337 35.96 -37.22 15.44
C ASN A 337 37.25 -37.90 14.97
N LEU A 338 37.64 -37.72 13.69
CA LEU A 338 38.90 -38.27 13.16
C LEU A 338 40.13 -37.74 13.91
N LEU A 339 40.07 -36.49 14.38
CA LEU A 339 41.16 -35.84 15.12
C LEU A 339 41.04 -36.00 16.64
N GLY A 340 40.05 -36.75 17.15
CA GLY A 340 39.81 -36.92 18.59
C GLY A 340 39.23 -35.69 19.29
N GLY A 341 38.69 -34.72 18.54
CA GLY A 341 38.01 -33.54 19.05
C GLY A 341 36.59 -33.83 19.52
N LYS A 342 36.06 -32.96 20.39
CA LYS A 342 34.66 -33.00 20.87
C LYS A 342 33.95 -31.69 20.52
N PRO A 343 32.61 -31.70 20.40
CA PRO A 343 31.81 -30.48 20.30
C PRO A 343 32.10 -29.51 21.46
N ASP A 344 31.95 -28.21 21.21
CA ASP A 344 32.16 -27.16 22.21
C ASP A 344 31.03 -27.15 23.26
N PHE A 345 29.82 -27.56 22.87
CA PHE A 345 28.63 -27.64 23.71
C PHE A 345 27.63 -28.67 23.16
N ALA A 346 26.56 -28.96 23.91
CA ALA A 346 25.47 -29.81 23.44
C ALA A 346 24.77 -29.16 22.23
N PRO A 347 24.47 -29.92 21.14
CA PRO A 347 23.79 -29.39 19.96
C PRO A 347 22.55 -28.56 20.27
N ILE A 348 22.39 -27.43 19.56
CA ILE A 348 21.26 -26.50 19.74
C ILE A 348 20.61 -26.22 18.39
N GLY A 349 19.29 -26.32 18.32
CA GLY A 349 18.52 -26.09 17.11
C GLY A 349 18.38 -27.34 16.23
N ASP A 350 17.66 -27.19 15.13
CA ASP A 350 17.33 -28.27 14.20
C ASP A 350 17.11 -27.67 12.80
N LEU A 351 17.67 -28.31 11.77
CA LEU A 351 17.58 -27.88 10.37
C LEU A 351 16.45 -28.59 9.61
N SER A 352 15.60 -29.39 10.27
CA SER A 352 14.46 -30.02 9.64
C SER A 352 13.46 -28.98 9.09
N LEU A 353 12.88 -29.29 7.93
CA LEU A 353 11.87 -28.43 7.29
C LEU A 353 10.57 -28.46 8.11
N LYS A 354 10.14 -27.29 8.59
CA LYS A 354 8.99 -27.11 9.48
C LYS A 354 7.96 -26.16 8.85
N PRO A 355 7.04 -26.64 8.00
CA PRO A 355 6.07 -25.77 7.35
C PRO A 355 5.05 -25.23 8.36
N TRP A 356 4.86 -23.91 8.40
CA TRP A 356 3.84 -23.25 9.23
C TRP A 356 2.51 -23.02 8.48
N PHE A 357 2.56 -23.11 7.14
CA PHE A 357 1.40 -22.96 6.27
C PHE A 357 1.44 -24.02 5.18
N VAL A 358 0.27 -24.56 4.83
CA VAL A 358 0.09 -25.44 3.68
C VAL A 358 -1.11 -24.93 2.88
N ASN A 359 -0.90 -24.74 1.58
CA ASN A 359 -1.96 -24.57 0.61
C ASN A 359 -1.76 -25.64 -0.46
N ASP A 360 -2.38 -26.79 -0.23
CA ASP A 360 -2.34 -27.90 -1.16
C ASP A 360 -3.33 -27.73 -2.32
N GLN A 361 -4.11 -26.65 -2.36
CA GLN A 361 -5.21 -26.45 -3.31
C GLN A 361 -6.15 -27.67 -3.39
N LYS A 362 -6.30 -28.41 -2.29
CA LYS A 362 -7.04 -29.68 -2.17
C LYS A 362 -6.41 -30.87 -2.91
N VAL A 363 -5.14 -30.77 -3.31
CA VAL A 363 -4.36 -31.88 -3.89
C VAL A 363 -3.89 -32.81 -2.76
N LYS A 364 -4.15 -34.12 -2.90
CA LYS A 364 -3.68 -35.13 -1.93
C LYS A 364 -2.25 -35.57 -2.25
N PHE A 365 -1.32 -35.37 -1.32
CA PHE A 365 0.07 -35.83 -1.46
C PHE A 365 0.33 -37.17 -0.75
N PRO A 366 1.28 -38.00 -1.25
CA PRO A 366 1.82 -39.14 -0.51
C PRO A 366 2.39 -38.74 0.86
N LYS A 367 2.37 -39.63 1.88
CA LYS A 367 2.78 -39.31 3.26
C LYS A 367 4.20 -38.75 3.38
N ASN A 368 5.13 -39.16 2.52
CA ASN A 368 6.51 -38.67 2.49
C ASN A 368 6.67 -37.29 1.84
N LEU A 369 5.64 -36.79 1.14
CA LEU A 369 5.60 -35.47 0.50
C LEU A 369 4.63 -34.51 1.21
N GLY A 370 3.62 -35.05 1.89
CA GLY A 370 2.65 -34.30 2.70
C GLY A 370 3.21 -33.96 4.08
N LEU A 371 4.15 -33.02 4.13
CA LEU A 371 4.73 -32.54 5.39
C LEU A 371 3.62 -31.92 6.27
N PRO A 372 3.48 -32.35 7.53
CA PRO A 372 2.46 -31.79 8.41
C PRO A 372 2.79 -30.33 8.75
N VAL A 373 1.76 -29.47 8.74
CA VAL A 373 1.89 -28.13 9.32
C VAL A 373 2.25 -28.29 10.79
N VAL A 374 3.33 -27.63 11.20
CA VAL A 374 3.75 -27.56 12.60
C VAL A 374 3.46 -26.17 13.14
N GLU A 375 3.27 -26.09 14.45
CA GLU A 375 3.09 -24.82 15.13
C GLU A 375 4.35 -23.94 14.97
N ALA A 376 4.14 -22.69 14.58
CA ALA A 376 5.23 -21.73 14.48
C ALA A 376 5.75 -21.39 15.88
N ILE A 377 7.07 -21.42 16.05
CA ILE A 377 7.70 -21.11 17.35
C ILE A 377 7.43 -19.66 17.77
N ALA A 378 7.38 -19.39 19.06
CA ALA A 378 7.30 -18.03 19.58
C ALA A 378 8.56 -17.21 19.18
N PRO A 379 8.43 -15.92 18.82
CA PRO A 379 7.19 -15.12 18.82
C PRO A 379 6.38 -15.19 17.51
N TYR A 380 6.83 -15.92 16.49
CA TYR A 380 6.17 -15.97 15.18
C TYR A 380 4.79 -16.63 15.25
N GLY A 381 4.60 -17.68 16.04
CA GLY A 381 3.29 -18.29 16.27
C GLY A 381 2.26 -17.30 16.81
N GLU A 382 2.66 -16.51 17.81
CA GLU A 382 1.82 -15.46 18.40
C GLU A 382 1.45 -14.39 17.37
N GLN A 383 2.39 -13.99 16.51
CA GLN A 383 2.14 -13.02 15.44
C GLN A 383 1.19 -13.55 14.37
N ILE A 384 1.35 -14.82 13.98
CA ILE A 384 0.47 -15.48 13.01
C ILE A 384 -0.95 -15.58 13.57
N GLU A 385 -1.09 -15.93 14.85
CA GLU A 385 -2.38 -15.96 15.53
C GLU A 385 -3.01 -14.57 15.64
N ALA A 386 -2.22 -13.54 15.94
CA ALA A 386 -2.71 -12.17 15.97
C ALA A 386 -3.22 -11.73 14.58
N VAL A 387 -2.49 -12.06 13.51
CA VAL A 387 -2.88 -11.74 12.11
C VAL A 387 -4.11 -12.52 11.66
N SER A 388 -4.28 -13.77 12.12
CA SER A 388 -5.46 -14.58 11.78
C SER A 388 -6.74 -14.04 12.41
N ARG A 389 -6.63 -13.38 13.57
CA ARG A 389 -7.75 -12.69 14.24
C ARG A 389 -8.07 -11.31 13.66
N GLN A 390 -7.20 -10.73 12.84
CA GLN A 390 -7.47 -9.43 12.20
C GLN A 390 -8.52 -9.56 11.08
N ALA A 391 -9.67 -8.93 11.29
CA ALA A 391 -10.72 -8.80 10.29
C ALA A 391 -10.41 -7.71 9.26
N GLY A 392 -10.58 -8.04 7.98
CA GLY A 392 -10.45 -7.08 6.89
C GLY A 392 -9.05 -6.85 6.33
N ALA A 393 -8.99 -5.92 5.39
CA ALA A 393 -7.78 -5.46 4.72
C ALA A 393 -6.87 -4.67 5.68
N GLN A 394 -5.56 -4.83 5.51
CA GLN A 394 -4.54 -3.98 6.13
C GLN A 394 -3.84 -3.24 4.97
N LEU A 395 -4.20 -1.96 4.78
CA LEU A 395 -3.64 -1.17 3.68
C LEU A 395 -2.42 -0.38 4.15
N PRO A 396 -1.35 -0.29 3.36
CA PRO A 396 -0.21 0.54 3.68
C PRO A 396 -0.61 2.03 3.67
N ARG A 397 0.02 2.79 4.56
CA ARG A 397 -0.16 4.24 4.63
C ARG A 397 0.47 4.94 3.44
N GLU A 398 -0.28 5.83 2.80
CA GLU A 398 0.12 6.52 1.57
C GLU A 398 -0.50 7.92 1.51
N SER A 399 0.25 8.94 1.08
CA SER A 399 -0.31 10.30 0.92
C SER A 399 -1.52 10.33 -0.04
N MET A 400 -2.64 10.92 0.39
CA MET A 400 -3.93 10.87 -0.33
C MET A 400 -4.36 12.16 -1.03
N ARG A 401 -3.62 13.27 -0.87
CA ARG A 401 -3.98 14.61 -1.36
C ARG A 401 -4.45 14.62 -2.83
N ASN A 402 -3.68 13.96 -3.70
CA ASN A 402 -3.95 13.83 -5.14
C ASN A 402 -3.92 12.36 -5.59
N ARG A 403 -4.19 11.44 -4.67
CA ARG A 403 -4.20 10.00 -4.94
C ARG A 403 -5.50 9.40 -4.50
N SER A 404 -5.90 8.34 -5.18
CA SER A 404 -7.06 7.55 -4.80
C SER A 404 -6.86 6.12 -5.26
N GLY A 405 -7.09 5.17 -4.35
CA GLY A 405 -7.30 3.77 -4.67
C GLY A 405 -8.75 3.47 -5.05
N ALA A 406 -9.68 4.40 -4.78
CA ALA A 406 -11.10 4.26 -5.03
C ALA A 406 -11.51 4.72 -6.44
N THR A 407 -11.16 5.94 -6.84
CA THR A 407 -11.49 6.48 -8.17
C THR A 407 -10.24 6.91 -8.93
N LYS A 408 -10.12 6.51 -10.19
CA LYS A 408 -8.92 6.74 -11.00
C LYS A 408 -9.28 6.98 -12.45
N MET A 409 -8.50 7.81 -13.14
CA MET A 409 -8.59 7.94 -14.59
C MET A 409 -7.74 6.83 -15.21
N ASP A 410 -8.31 6.09 -16.15
CA ASP A 410 -7.53 5.16 -16.95
C ASP A 410 -6.67 5.92 -17.97
N GLU A 411 -5.35 5.72 -17.95
CA GLU A 411 -4.43 6.50 -18.77
C GLU A 411 -4.62 6.27 -20.28
N LYS A 412 -5.07 5.08 -20.69
CA LYS A 412 -5.20 4.71 -22.11
C LYS A 412 -6.52 5.20 -22.69
N THR A 413 -7.61 4.89 -22.00
CA THR A 413 -8.98 5.16 -22.45
C THR A 413 -9.46 6.55 -22.03
N GLN A 414 -8.83 7.17 -21.05
CA GLN A 414 -9.26 8.44 -20.43
C GLN A 414 -10.70 8.36 -19.89
N VAL A 415 -11.11 7.16 -19.47
CA VAL A 415 -12.39 6.89 -18.80
C VAL A 415 -12.13 6.71 -17.32
N THR A 416 -12.95 7.35 -16.49
CA THR A 416 -12.85 7.18 -15.04
C THR A 416 -13.33 5.80 -14.60
N GLN A 417 -12.69 5.25 -13.58
CA GLN A 417 -13.03 3.96 -12.98
C GLN A 417 -13.26 4.13 -11.48
N MET A 418 -14.14 3.30 -10.92
CA MET A 418 -14.32 3.12 -9.47
C MET A 418 -13.95 1.68 -9.11
N HIS A 419 -13.00 1.51 -8.19
CA HIS A 419 -12.43 0.21 -7.78
C HIS A 419 -11.97 -0.65 -8.98
N GLY A 420 -11.53 0.01 -10.07
CA GLY A 420 -11.10 -0.65 -11.31
C GLY A 420 -12.21 -0.96 -12.31
N VAL A 421 -13.48 -0.67 -11.99
CA VAL A 421 -14.60 -0.81 -12.92
C VAL A 421 -14.86 0.51 -13.64
N PRO A 422 -14.83 0.57 -14.98
CA PRO A 422 -15.19 1.76 -15.75
C PRO A 422 -16.58 2.29 -15.43
N VAL A 423 -16.74 3.61 -15.34
CA VAL A 423 -18.08 4.22 -15.13
C VAL A 423 -19.07 3.86 -16.25
N LEU A 424 -18.57 3.56 -17.46
CA LEU A 424 -19.39 3.11 -18.59
C LEU A 424 -20.04 1.74 -18.33
N ASP A 425 -19.37 0.87 -17.57
CA ASP A 425 -19.93 -0.43 -17.18
C ASP A 425 -20.93 -0.28 -16.04
N LEU A 426 -20.70 0.68 -15.13
CA LEU A 426 -21.61 1.00 -14.03
C LEU A 426 -22.95 1.55 -14.51
N VAL A 427 -23.03 2.19 -15.70
CA VAL A 427 -24.29 2.65 -16.31
C VAL A 427 -25.33 1.53 -16.42
N LYS A 428 -24.89 0.29 -16.62
CA LYS A 428 -25.75 -0.89 -16.75
C LYS A 428 -26.18 -1.47 -15.40
N SER A 429 -25.59 -1.00 -14.31
CA SER A 429 -25.87 -1.47 -12.95
C SER A 429 -26.96 -0.62 -12.29
N PRO A 430 -27.80 -1.21 -11.42
CA PRO A 430 -28.74 -0.42 -10.62
C PRO A 430 -27.98 0.56 -9.72
N PHE A 431 -28.38 1.84 -9.72
CA PHE A 431 -27.73 2.88 -8.91
C PHE A 431 -27.70 2.54 -7.41
N GLY A 432 -28.73 1.87 -6.89
CA GLY A 432 -28.74 1.38 -5.51
C GLY A 432 -27.59 0.40 -5.21
N SER A 433 -27.29 -0.52 -6.12
CA SER A 433 -26.13 -1.42 -6.00
C SER A 433 -24.80 -0.68 -6.06
N THR A 434 -24.70 0.38 -6.88
CA THR A 434 -23.48 1.19 -6.99
C THR A 434 -23.13 1.91 -5.68
N ASN A 435 -24.13 2.32 -4.88
CA ASN A 435 -23.92 2.91 -3.55
C ASN A 435 -23.19 1.95 -2.60
N PHE A 436 -23.52 0.66 -2.64
CA PHE A 436 -22.81 -0.36 -1.88
C PHE A 436 -21.45 -0.69 -2.49
N PHE A 437 -21.38 -0.88 -3.81
CA PHE A 437 -20.12 -1.14 -4.52
C PHE A 437 -19.03 -0.12 -4.20
N ALA A 438 -19.40 1.16 -4.04
CA ALA A 438 -18.49 2.22 -3.64
C ALA A 438 -17.77 1.95 -2.29
N LEU A 439 -18.42 1.24 -1.37
CA LEU A 439 -17.90 0.89 -0.04
C LEU A 439 -17.36 -0.54 0.01
N THR A 440 -18.04 -1.51 -0.60
CA THR A 440 -17.73 -2.94 -0.55
C THR A 440 -16.69 -3.38 -1.60
N LYS A 441 -16.50 -2.59 -2.67
CA LYS A 441 -15.69 -2.95 -3.84
C LYS A 441 -16.17 -4.20 -4.60
N GLU A 442 -17.37 -4.67 -4.29
CA GLU A 442 -18.02 -5.82 -4.92
C GLU A 442 -19.50 -5.51 -5.12
N MET A 443 -20.02 -5.86 -6.30
CA MET A 443 -21.43 -5.65 -6.61
C MET A 443 -22.29 -6.65 -5.81
N PRO A 444 -23.37 -6.19 -5.15
CA PRO A 444 -24.32 -7.10 -4.51
C PRO A 444 -24.92 -8.10 -5.52
N VAL A 445 -24.95 -9.38 -5.16
CA VAL A 445 -25.62 -10.41 -5.98
C VAL A 445 -27.14 -10.24 -5.92
N LYS A 446 -27.90 -10.94 -6.79
CA LYS A 446 -29.35 -10.70 -7.01
C LYS A 446 -30.21 -10.58 -5.73
N GLY A 447 -30.02 -11.46 -4.74
CA GLY A 447 -30.75 -11.39 -3.46
C GLY A 447 -30.29 -10.22 -2.59
N GLN A 448 -28.98 -10.03 -2.49
CA GLN A 448 -28.34 -8.94 -1.77
C GLN A 448 -28.68 -7.56 -2.35
N ALA A 449 -28.85 -7.43 -3.67
CA ALA A 449 -29.24 -6.18 -4.33
C ALA A 449 -30.62 -5.69 -3.87
N LYS A 450 -31.57 -6.60 -3.64
CA LYS A 450 -32.89 -6.24 -3.09
C LYS A 450 -32.81 -5.79 -1.63
N LEU A 451 -31.98 -6.47 -0.83
CA LEU A 451 -31.71 -6.06 0.54
C LEU A 451 -31.02 -4.68 0.59
N ALA A 452 -30.07 -4.43 -0.31
CA ALA A 452 -29.40 -3.14 -0.48
C ALA A 452 -30.40 -2.01 -0.77
N ASN A 453 -31.31 -2.18 -1.72
CA ASN A 453 -32.37 -1.21 -2.01
C ASN A 453 -33.22 -0.91 -0.77
N LEU A 454 -33.61 -1.96 -0.05
CA LEU A 454 -34.42 -1.84 1.17
C LEU A 454 -33.70 -1.02 2.25
N LEU A 455 -32.42 -1.30 2.50
CA LEU A 455 -31.62 -0.59 3.50
C LEU A 455 -31.37 0.87 3.09
N LEU A 456 -31.13 1.16 1.81
CA LEU A 456 -30.99 2.52 1.31
C LEU A 456 -32.27 3.33 1.50
N ASN A 457 -33.42 2.79 1.10
CA ASN A 457 -34.71 3.46 1.29
C ASN A 457 -35.02 3.70 2.78
N TYR A 458 -34.59 2.80 3.66
CA TYR A 458 -34.71 3.02 5.10
C TYR A 458 -33.89 4.24 5.55
N TRP A 459 -32.66 4.39 5.08
CA TRP A 459 -31.83 5.55 5.39
C TRP A 459 -32.40 6.85 4.82
N VAL A 460 -33.04 6.82 3.65
CA VAL A 460 -33.79 7.97 3.12
C VAL A 460 -34.97 8.29 4.03
N ALA A 461 -35.75 7.29 4.43
CA ALA A 461 -36.88 7.46 5.35
C ALA A 461 -36.43 8.09 6.68
N GLU A 462 -35.33 7.62 7.27
CA GLU A 462 -34.76 8.23 8.48
C GLU A 462 -34.28 9.66 8.23
N GLY A 463 -33.67 9.93 7.06
CA GLY A 463 -33.26 11.27 6.65
C GLY A 463 -34.43 12.26 6.56
N THR A 464 -35.60 11.82 6.07
CA THR A 464 -36.80 12.69 5.96
C THR A 464 -37.28 13.22 7.32
N LYS A 465 -37.02 12.52 8.43
CA LYS A 465 -37.47 12.93 9.77
C LYS A 465 -36.74 14.16 10.31
N GLY A 466 -35.55 14.45 9.80
CA GLY A 466 -34.69 15.53 10.26
C GLY A 466 -34.79 16.82 9.44
N ILE A 467 -35.44 16.80 8.28
CA ILE A 467 -35.41 17.91 7.31
C ILE A 467 -36.03 19.18 7.90
N GLY A 468 -35.23 20.23 8.02
CA GLY A 468 -35.68 21.55 8.44
C GLY A 468 -34.68 22.65 8.14
N VAL A 469 -33.40 22.42 8.43
CA VAL A 469 -32.33 23.40 8.22
C VAL A 469 -32.12 23.70 6.74
N SER A 470 -32.15 22.66 5.90
CA SER A 470 -32.10 22.82 4.44
C SER A 470 -33.22 23.70 3.90
N GLN A 471 -34.44 23.60 4.44
CA GLN A 471 -35.58 24.41 4.01
C GLN A 471 -35.41 25.88 4.40
N VAL A 472 -34.91 26.14 5.62
CA VAL A 472 -34.59 27.51 6.07
C VAL A 472 -33.47 28.11 5.22
N ALA A 473 -32.39 27.37 4.97
CA ALA A 473 -31.28 27.83 4.14
C ALA A 473 -31.73 28.11 2.69
N LYS A 474 -32.57 27.24 2.12
CA LYS A 474 -33.16 27.42 0.79
C LYS A 474 -34.06 28.67 0.72
N ALA A 475 -34.90 28.89 1.73
CA ALA A 475 -35.74 30.09 1.80
C ALA A 475 -34.91 31.39 1.85
N ASN A 476 -33.68 31.33 2.35
CA ASN A 476 -32.73 32.43 2.34
C ASN A 476 -31.89 32.54 1.05
N GLY A 477 -32.20 31.75 0.01
CA GLY A 477 -31.52 31.80 -1.28
C GLY A 477 -30.16 31.09 -1.31
N ALA A 478 -29.88 30.19 -0.37
CA ALA A 478 -28.68 29.37 -0.41
C ALA A 478 -28.69 28.41 -1.62
N THR A 479 -27.51 28.16 -2.20
CA THR A 479 -27.36 27.20 -3.31
C THR A 479 -27.52 25.74 -2.84
N PRO A 480 -27.84 24.80 -3.74
CA PRO A 480 -28.01 23.38 -3.44
C PRO A 480 -26.94 22.73 -2.58
N ASN A 481 -25.67 22.95 -2.92
CA ASN A 481 -24.55 22.42 -2.14
C ASN A 481 -24.56 22.94 -0.69
N ALA A 482 -24.94 24.20 -0.46
CA ALA A 482 -24.91 24.82 0.86
C ALA A 482 -26.07 24.36 1.74
N TYR A 483 -27.32 24.37 1.23
CA TYR A 483 -28.45 23.95 2.05
C TYR A 483 -28.45 22.45 2.35
N ILE A 484 -27.94 21.61 1.43
CA ILE A 484 -27.77 20.17 1.69
C ILE A 484 -26.62 19.95 2.68
N ALA A 485 -25.50 20.68 2.56
CA ALA A 485 -24.39 20.56 3.51
C ALA A 485 -24.83 20.91 4.94
N ALA A 486 -25.65 21.93 5.11
CA ALA A 486 -26.20 22.31 6.41
C ALA A 486 -27.02 21.18 7.04
N GLU A 487 -27.86 20.51 6.25
CA GLU A 487 -28.65 19.36 6.72
C GLU A 487 -27.79 18.13 7.01
N VAL A 488 -26.78 17.86 6.17
CA VAL A 488 -25.82 16.77 6.40
C VAL A 488 -25.07 16.97 7.71
N LEU A 489 -24.68 18.20 8.05
CA LEU A 489 -24.03 18.51 9.33
C LEU A 489 -24.95 18.20 10.53
N CYS A 490 -26.26 18.38 10.39
CA CYS A 490 -27.24 18.04 11.42
C CYS A 490 -27.41 16.52 11.64
N GLN A 491 -26.87 15.67 10.76
CA GLN A 491 -26.91 14.23 10.96
C GLN A 491 -26.15 13.81 12.23
N GLY A 492 -25.01 14.47 12.51
CA GLY A 492 -24.18 14.21 13.68
C GLY A 492 -23.87 12.72 13.90
N ASP A 493 -23.71 12.33 15.17
CA ASP A 493 -23.54 10.94 15.58
C ASP A 493 -24.72 10.43 16.42
N LYS A 494 -25.89 10.31 15.79
CA LYS A 494 -27.14 9.87 16.43
C LYS A 494 -27.01 8.48 17.05
N SER A 495 -27.81 8.21 18.09
CA SER A 495 -27.84 6.94 18.82
C SER A 495 -28.06 5.71 17.92
N ILE A 496 -28.90 5.82 16.88
CA ILE A 496 -29.12 4.75 15.90
C ILE A 496 -27.81 4.36 15.18
N LEU A 497 -26.98 5.33 14.79
CA LEU A 497 -25.71 5.06 14.10
C LEU A 497 -24.69 4.44 15.06
N GLN A 498 -24.60 4.94 16.28
CA GLN A 498 -23.78 4.33 17.34
C GLN A 498 -24.17 2.88 17.59
N GLY A 499 -25.47 2.60 17.72
CA GLY A 499 -26.00 1.25 17.88
C GLY A 499 -25.65 0.33 16.71
N VAL A 500 -25.81 0.80 15.47
CA VAL A 500 -25.44 0.02 14.27
C VAL A 500 -23.95 -0.31 14.27
N ARG A 501 -23.07 0.68 14.52
CA ARG A 501 -21.61 0.46 14.53
C ARG A 501 -21.18 -0.51 15.63
N ASN A 502 -21.70 -0.33 16.83
CA ASN A 502 -21.42 -1.21 17.97
C ASN A 502 -21.88 -2.65 17.68
N ASN A 503 -23.07 -2.82 17.12
CA ASN A 503 -23.61 -4.13 16.77
C ASN A 503 -22.80 -4.79 15.65
N ILE A 504 -22.41 -4.06 14.60
CA ILE A 504 -21.52 -4.60 13.55
C ILE A 504 -20.18 -5.05 14.14
N SER A 505 -19.55 -4.22 14.98
CA SER A 505 -18.28 -4.56 15.64
C SER A 505 -18.41 -5.83 16.48
N SER A 506 -19.42 -5.90 17.34
CA SER A 506 -19.72 -7.05 18.19
C SER A 506 -20.00 -8.32 17.39
N LEU A 507 -20.73 -8.22 16.27
CA LEU A 507 -21.01 -9.37 15.40
C LEU A 507 -19.75 -9.85 14.66
N ILE A 508 -18.88 -8.94 14.20
CA ILE A 508 -17.58 -9.33 13.62
C ILE A 508 -16.77 -10.09 14.67
N ASP A 509 -16.64 -9.58 15.89
CA ASP A 509 -15.85 -10.24 16.94
C ASP A 509 -16.40 -11.62 17.32
N ALA A 510 -17.73 -11.75 17.34
CA ALA A 510 -18.39 -13.01 17.68
C ALA A 510 -18.30 -14.05 16.57
N PHE A 511 -18.47 -13.65 15.30
CA PHE A 511 -18.61 -14.58 14.18
C PHE A 511 -17.34 -14.79 13.36
N TYR A 512 -16.43 -13.83 13.28
CA TYR A 512 -15.20 -13.94 12.47
C TYR A 512 -14.32 -15.15 12.88
N PRO A 513 -14.22 -15.54 14.16
CA PRO A 513 -13.51 -16.76 14.56
C PRO A 513 -14.28 -18.06 14.29
N LEU A 514 -15.59 -17.97 14.05
CA LEU A 514 -16.49 -19.13 13.96
C LEU A 514 -16.89 -19.47 12.54
N VAL A 515 -16.88 -18.47 11.67
CA VAL A 515 -17.39 -18.52 10.31
C VAL A 515 -16.27 -18.05 9.40
N GLY A 516 -15.84 -18.93 8.49
CA GLY A 516 -14.81 -18.62 7.51
C GLY A 516 -15.28 -17.59 6.48
N LYS A 517 -14.82 -17.75 5.23
CA LYS A 517 -15.16 -16.79 4.16
C LYS A 517 -16.66 -16.68 3.88
N GLU A 518 -17.38 -17.79 3.99
CA GLU A 518 -18.80 -17.85 3.68
C GLU A 518 -19.62 -17.56 4.93
N GLY A 519 -20.18 -16.35 5.02
CA GLY A 519 -21.11 -15.90 6.07
C GLY A 519 -22.49 -16.56 6.02
N ALA A 520 -22.55 -17.76 5.45
CA ALA A 520 -23.76 -18.49 5.15
C ALA A 520 -24.53 -18.81 6.45
N PRO A 521 -25.87 -18.93 6.37
CA PRO A 521 -26.71 -19.56 7.37
C PRO A 521 -26.03 -20.72 8.12
N ASN A 522 -25.87 -20.59 9.45
CA ASN A 522 -25.23 -21.60 10.27
C ASN A 522 -25.81 -21.62 11.69
N ALA A 523 -26.81 -22.50 11.90
CA ALA A 523 -27.50 -22.62 13.18
C ALA A 523 -26.56 -22.94 14.36
N LYS A 524 -25.49 -23.72 14.15
CA LYS A 524 -24.52 -24.05 15.20
C LYS A 524 -23.71 -22.82 15.64
N ALA A 525 -23.26 -22.01 14.67
CA ALA A 525 -22.55 -20.76 14.96
C ALA A 525 -23.47 -19.77 15.68
N VAL A 526 -24.71 -19.61 15.21
CA VAL A 526 -25.74 -18.77 15.85
C VAL A 526 -26.00 -19.21 17.29
N GLU A 527 -26.22 -20.51 17.54
CA GLU A 527 -26.46 -21.03 18.88
C GLU A 527 -25.26 -20.79 19.81
N LYS A 528 -24.04 -20.97 19.31
CA LYS A 528 -22.81 -20.72 20.07
C LYS A 528 -22.69 -19.25 20.47
N VAL A 529 -22.98 -18.32 19.56
CA VAL A 529 -22.95 -16.87 19.86
C VAL A 529 -24.11 -16.46 20.77
N LEU A 530 -25.31 -17.02 20.62
CA LEU A 530 -26.42 -16.75 21.55
C LEU A 530 -26.15 -17.19 22.99
N LYS A 531 -25.29 -18.21 23.18
CA LYS A 531 -24.83 -18.64 24.51
C LYS A 531 -23.67 -17.82 25.04
N SER A 532 -22.97 -17.08 24.17
CA SER A 532 -21.92 -16.16 24.62
C SER A 532 -22.60 -14.94 25.25
N LYS A 533 -21.94 -14.29 26.22
CA LYS A 533 -22.46 -13.09 26.90
C LYS A 533 -22.40 -11.84 25.99
N LEU A 534 -22.71 -11.99 24.70
CA LEU A 534 -22.74 -10.89 23.76
C LEU A 534 -23.86 -9.93 24.16
N VAL A 535 -23.50 -8.73 24.58
CA VAL A 535 -24.45 -7.67 24.93
C VAL A 535 -24.69 -6.84 23.68
N ILE A 536 -25.92 -6.86 23.18
CA ILE A 536 -26.40 -5.94 22.15
C ILE A 536 -26.86 -4.66 22.84
N ALA A 537 -26.47 -3.51 22.31
CA ALA A 537 -26.72 -2.23 22.95
C ALA A 537 -28.21 -1.84 22.87
N GLU A 538 -28.89 -1.79 24.02
CA GLU A 538 -30.31 -1.45 24.08
C GLU A 538 -30.58 0.02 23.71
N ALA A 539 -31.54 0.24 22.80
CA ALA A 539 -31.98 1.58 22.40
C ALA A 539 -33.51 1.67 22.38
N ALA A 540 -34.05 2.82 22.81
CA ALA A 540 -35.49 3.09 22.73
C ALA A 540 -35.91 3.24 21.26
N ASN A 541 -36.78 2.33 20.79
CA ASN A 541 -37.27 2.33 19.41
C ASN A 541 -38.74 2.78 19.35
N SER A 542 -39.05 3.63 18.38
CA SER A 542 -40.43 3.93 17.98
C SER A 542 -41.12 2.70 17.41
N LYS A 543 -42.47 2.69 17.42
CA LYS A 543 -43.28 1.61 16.82
C LYS A 543 -42.93 1.38 15.34
N ASP A 544 -42.64 2.45 14.61
CA ASP A 544 -42.27 2.39 13.19
C ASP A 544 -40.90 1.73 13.00
N GLN A 545 -39.94 2.01 13.88
CA GLN A 545 -38.62 1.36 13.86
C GLN A 545 -38.71 -0.13 14.18
N GLN A 546 -39.56 -0.54 15.13
CA GLN A 546 -39.79 -1.96 15.42
C GLN A 546 -40.42 -2.69 14.22
N THR A 547 -41.39 -2.05 13.58
CA THR A 547 -42.05 -2.59 12.37
C THR A 547 -41.05 -2.71 11.22
N ALA A 548 -40.22 -1.69 11.00
CA ALA A 548 -39.16 -1.71 9.99
C ALA A 548 -38.12 -2.79 10.27
N ALA A 549 -37.69 -2.97 11.52
CA ALA A 549 -36.71 -3.99 11.91
C ALA A 549 -37.20 -5.41 11.57
N ALA A 550 -38.43 -5.74 11.97
CA ALA A 550 -39.05 -7.02 11.64
C ALA A 550 -39.22 -7.21 10.13
N PHE A 551 -39.55 -6.13 9.41
CA PHE A 551 -39.69 -6.15 7.96
C PHE A 551 -38.36 -6.42 7.25
N ILE A 552 -37.27 -5.73 7.63
CA ILE A 552 -35.93 -5.93 7.08
C ILE A 552 -35.50 -7.40 7.18
N LEU A 553 -35.60 -7.99 8.38
CA LEU A 553 -35.16 -9.37 8.62
C LEU A 553 -35.99 -10.39 7.82
N ARG A 554 -37.32 -10.23 7.83
CA ARG A 554 -38.21 -11.09 7.05
C ARG A 554 -37.92 -11.02 5.55
N GLN A 555 -37.64 -9.82 5.02
CA GLN A 555 -37.36 -9.62 3.60
C GLN A 555 -35.99 -10.16 3.20
N ALA A 556 -34.97 -10.07 4.07
CA ALA A 556 -33.67 -10.69 3.82
C ALA A 556 -33.81 -12.19 3.51
N THR A 557 -34.60 -12.91 4.32
CA THR A 557 -34.91 -14.33 4.09
C THR A 557 -35.69 -14.55 2.79
N LYS A 558 -36.73 -13.74 2.52
CA LYS A 558 -37.52 -13.84 1.27
C LYS A 558 -36.68 -13.60 0.02
N TYR A 559 -35.68 -12.72 0.09
CA TYR A 559 -34.79 -12.40 -1.02
C TYR A 559 -33.66 -13.42 -1.21
N LYS A 560 -33.57 -14.45 -0.35
CA LYS A 560 -32.43 -15.38 -0.29
C LYS A 560 -31.11 -14.63 -0.06
N ALA A 561 -31.19 -13.63 0.82
CA ALA A 561 -30.08 -12.84 1.32
C ALA A 561 -29.96 -13.00 2.84
N ASP A 562 -30.44 -14.12 3.39
CA ASP A 562 -30.23 -14.47 4.78
C ASP A 562 -28.78 -14.90 5.01
N SER A 563 -28.29 -14.57 6.20
CA SER A 563 -26.93 -14.86 6.64
C SER A 563 -26.94 -15.34 8.09
N VAL A 564 -25.77 -15.75 8.57
CA VAL A 564 -25.60 -16.03 10.00
C VAL A 564 -25.99 -14.82 10.89
N PHE A 565 -25.85 -13.58 10.38
CA PHE A 565 -26.17 -12.36 11.11
C PHE A 565 -27.67 -12.09 11.20
N THR A 566 -28.41 -12.28 10.10
CA THR A 566 -29.87 -12.09 10.11
C THR A 566 -30.55 -13.17 10.95
N GLN A 567 -30.06 -14.41 10.88
CA GLN A 567 -30.54 -15.50 11.75
C GLN A 567 -30.24 -15.25 13.22
N PHE A 568 -29.04 -14.76 13.53
CA PHE A 568 -28.71 -14.34 14.88
C PHE A 568 -29.64 -13.23 15.37
N ALA A 569 -29.87 -12.20 14.56
CA ALA A 569 -30.78 -11.11 14.90
C ALA A 569 -32.19 -11.65 15.17
N GLU A 570 -32.78 -12.43 14.26
CA GLU A 570 -34.11 -13.04 14.46
C GLU A 570 -34.19 -13.86 15.77
N ALA A 571 -33.20 -14.72 16.02
CA ALA A 571 -33.18 -15.56 17.21
C ALA A 571 -32.95 -14.77 18.50
N TYR A 572 -32.11 -13.72 18.47
CA TYR A 572 -31.87 -12.83 19.60
C TYR A 572 -33.13 -12.04 19.94
N LEU A 573 -33.81 -11.49 18.93
CA LEU A 573 -35.05 -10.73 19.07
C LEU A 573 -36.21 -11.60 19.61
N ALA A 574 -36.31 -12.85 19.17
CA ALA A 574 -37.34 -13.77 19.65
C ALA A 574 -37.19 -14.09 21.16
N LYS A 575 -35.95 -14.16 21.66
CA LYS A 575 -35.66 -14.39 23.09
C LYS A 575 -35.79 -13.13 23.94
N ASN A 576 -35.51 -11.95 23.37
CA ASN A 576 -35.48 -10.68 24.08
C ASN A 576 -36.65 -9.78 23.63
N LYS A 577 -37.85 -10.02 24.19
CA LYS A 577 -39.12 -9.33 23.82
C LYS A 577 -39.12 -7.80 24.01
N LYS A 578 -38.10 -7.21 24.62
CA LYS A 578 -37.91 -5.74 24.77
C LYS A 578 -37.02 -5.12 23.71
N ALA A 579 -36.46 -5.92 22.78
CA ALA A 579 -35.29 -5.55 22.02
C ALA A 579 -35.50 -5.54 20.50
N CYS A 580 -36.69 -5.28 19.94
CA CYS A 580 -36.82 -5.16 18.47
C CYS A 580 -36.08 -3.91 17.97
N GLU A 581 -34.77 -4.07 17.82
CA GLU A 581 -33.79 -3.04 17.62
C GLU A 581 -33.49 -2.90 16.15
N ILE A 582 -33.94 -1.77 15.61
CA ILE A 582 -33.62 -1.37 14.26
C ILE A 582 -32.11 -1.32 14.03
N SER A 583 -31.33 -0.92 15.05
CA SER A 583 -29.86 -0.95 15.00
C SER A 583 -29.31 -2.36 14.76
N LEU A 584 -29.85 -3.39 15.41
CA LEU A 584 -29.45 -4.79 15.20
C LEU A 584 -29.87 -5.31 13.82
N ALA A 585 -31.10 -5.02 13.39
CA ALA A 585 -31.59 -5.44 12.07
C ALA A 585 -30.77 -4.80 10.93
N LEU A 586 -30.48 -3.49 11.05
CA LEU A 586 -29.61 -2.78 10.10
C LEU A 586 -28.18 -3.32 10.15
N ALA A 587 -27.61 -3.54 11.33
CA ALA A 587 -26.27 -4.12 11.48
C ALA A 587 -26.16 -5.50 10.80
N ALA A 588 -27.15 -6.38 11.03
CA ALA A 588 -27.20 -7.69 10.40
C ALA A 588 -27.33 -7.61 8.86
N GLY A 589 -28.20 -6.72 8.37
CA GLY A 589 -28.38 -6.50 6.93
C GLY A 589 -27.13 -5.93 6.26
N LEU A 590 -26.50 -4.91 6.85
CA LEU A 590 -25.27 -4.31 6.34
C LEU A 590 -24.10 -5.30 6.38
N LEU A 591 -23.94 -6.04 7.47
CA LEU A 591 -22.86 -7.01 7.60
C LEU A 591 -23.04 -8.17 6.61
N THR A 592 -24.27 -8.56 6.30
CA THR A 592 -24.56 -9.53 5.22
C THR A 592 -24.00 -9.09 3.87
N LEU A 593 -24.05 -7.79 3.57
CA LEU A 593 -23.50 -7.21 2.33
C LEU A 593 -21.98 -7.00 2.41
N ALA A 594 -21.44 -6.78 3.61
CA ALA A 594 -20.02 -6.47 3.82
C ALA A 594 -19.15 -7.72 4.09
N TRP A 595 -19.74 -8.86 4.45
CA TRP A 595 -19.00 -9.99 5.02
C TRP A 595 -17.97 -10.61 4.08
N GLU A 596 -18.40 -10.94 2.86
CA GLU A 596 -17.50 -11.53 1.87
C GLU A 596 -16.36 -10.57 1.47
N PRO A 597 -16.63 -9.27 1.19
CA PRO A 597 -15.57 -8.29 1.02
C PRO A 597 -14.63 -8.17 2.23
N LEU A 598 -15.14 -8.29 3.45
CA LEU A 598 -14.35 -8.19 4.68
C LEU A 598 -13.45 -9.41 4.87
N THR A 599 -13.99 -10.63 4.74
CA THR A 599 -13.23 -11.88 4.92
C THR A 599 -12.25 -12.14 3.76
N ASN A 600 -12.56 -11.66 2.56
CA ASN A 600 -11.64 -11.63 1.42
C ASN A 600 -10.62 -10.49 1.50
N ARG A 601 -10.62 -9.70 2.58
CA ARG A 601 -9.69 -8.58 2.82
C ARG A 601 -9.70 -7.54 1.69
N ARG A 602 -10.86 -7.30 1.07
CA ARG A 602 -11.05 -6.21 0.09
C ARG A 602 -11.35 -4.88 0.77
N ILE A 603 -12.08 -4.93 1.88
CA ILE A 603 -12.42 -3.77 2.72
C ILE A 603 -11.81 -3.88 4.11
N THR A 604 -11.64 -2.76 4.78
CA THR A 604 -11.18 -2.72 6.18
C THR A 604 -12.36 -3.03 7.12
N ARG A 605 -12.03 -3.38 8.37
CA ARG A 605 -13.02 -3.47 9.44
C ARG A 605 -13.78 -2.15 9.60
N ASP A 606 -13.07 -1.02 9.59
CA ASP A 606 -13.67 0.32 9.74
C ASP A 606 -14.67 0.63 8.62
N THR A 607 -14.38 0.24 7.38
CA THR A 607 -15.32 0.38 6.26
C THR A 607 -16.62 -0.41 6.52
N ALA A 608 -16.51 -1.63 7.04
CA ALA A 608 -17.69 -2.45 7.35
C ALA A 608 -18.50 -1.85 8.51
N VAL A 609 -17.83 -1.39 9.58
CA VAL A 609 -18.46 -0.76 10.74
C VAL A 609 -19.17 0.54 10.35
N GLU A 610 -18.51 1.42 9.60
CA GLU A 610 -19.03 2.74 9.24
C GLU A 610 -20.00 2.75 8.06
N MET A 611 -20.28 1.60 7.44
CA MET A 611 -21.12 1.52 6.23
C MET A 611 -22.49 2.19 6.42
N GLY A 612 -23.14 1.97 7.58
CA GLY A 612 -24.40 2.62 7.92
C GLY A 612 -24.30 4.14 7.98
N THR A 613 -23.19 4.69 8.50
CA THR A 613 -22.96 6.14 8.56
C THR A 613 -22.93 6.75 7.16
N TYR A 614 -22.18 6.17 6.22
CA TYR A 614 -22.12 6.64 4.82
C TYR A 614 -23.51 6.65 4.15
N LEU A 615 -24.23 5.53 4.25
CA LEU A 615 -25.55 5.37 3.62
C LEU A 615 -26.60 6.27 4.27
N SER A 616 -26.47 6.55 5.58
CA SER A 616 -27.34 7.52 6.26
C SER A 616 -27.16 8.94 5.71
N VAL A 617 -25.93 9.34 5.38
CA VAL A 617 -25.64 10.63 4.75
C VAL A 617 -26.23 10.68 3.34
N HIS A 618 -26.14 9.59 2.57
CA HIS A 618 -26.81 9.47 1.27
C HIS A 618 -28.33 9.65 1.40
N GLY A 619 -28.92 9.05 2.44
CA GLY A 619 -30.32 9.20 2.79
C GLY A 619 -30.71 10.65 3.07
N VAL A 620 -29.93 11.39 3.87
CA VAL A 620 -30.16 12.82 4.16
C VAL A 620 -30.06 13.68 2.91
N ILE A 621 -29.06 13.43 2.05
CA ILE A 621 -28.89 14.15 0.79
C ILE A 621 -30.13 14.00 -0.09
N LEU A 622 -30.59 12.76 -0.29
CA LEU A 622 -31.78 12.50 -1.09
C LEU A 622 -33.06 13.02 -0.43
N ALA A 623 -33.18 12.93 0.89
CA ALA A 623 -34.31 13.48 1.64
C ALA A 623 -34.43 15.00 1.54
N SER A 624 -33.32 15.69 1.28
CA SER A 624 -33.23 17.15 1.10
C SER A 624 -33.45 17.59 -0.36
N ALA A 625 -33.53 16.64 -1.30
CA ALA A 625 -33.61 16.92 -2.74
C ALA A 625 -34.94 17.56 -3.20
N PRO A 626 -36.14 17.16 -2.70
CA PRO A 626 -37.39 17.70 -3.20
C PRO A 626 -37.50 19.20 -2.94
N SER A 627 -38.01 19.95 -3.93
CA SER A 627 -38.21 21.39 -3.77
C SER A 627 -39.27 21.74 -2.72
N GLU A 628 -40.32 20.90 -2.61
CA GLU A 628 -41.38 21.01 -1.61
C GLU A 628 -41.61 19.63 -0.97
N PRO A 629 -40.86 19.27 0.09
CA PRO A 629 -40.87 17.91 0.65
C PRO A 629 -42.26 17.42 1.09
N LYS A 630 -43.07 18.29 1.70
CA LYS A 630 -44.41 17.95 2.19
C LYS A 630 -45.44 17.72 1.07
N ALA A 631 -45.21 18.27 -0.12
CA ALA A 631 -46.06 18.03 -1.29
C ALA A 631 -45.64 16.74 -2.04
N ASN A 632 -44.43 16.23 -1.78
CA ASN A 632 -43.91 15.03 -2.42
C ASN A 632 -44.48 13.75 -1.78
N LYS A 633 -45.17 12.94 -2.59
CA LYS A 633 -45.84 11.71 -2.13
C LYS A 633 -44.87 10.63 -1.66
N MET A 634 -43.74 10.45 -2.36
CA MET A 634 -42.71 9.48 -1.96
C MET A 634 -42.07 9.91 -0.64
N TRP A 635 -41.69 11.19 -0.53
CA TRP A 635 -41.13 11.76 0.70
C TRP A 635 -42.07 11.54 1.89
N THR A 636 -43.36 11.85 1.73
CA THR A 636 -44.36 11.70 2.79
C THR A 636 -44.58 10.24 3.17
N SER A 637 -44.55 9.33 2.19
CA SER A 637 -44.70 7.88 2.42
C SER A 637 -43.51 7.31 3.21
N LEU A 638 -42.29 7.73 2.88
CA LEU A 638 -41.08 7.34 3.60
C LEU A 638 -41.02 7.96 5.01
N ASN A 639 -41.41 9.22 5.15
CA ASN A 639 -41.43 9.93 6.43
C ASN A 639 -42.38 9.31 7.44
N GLN A 640 -43.60 8.96 6.99
CA GLN A 640 -44.63 8.37 7.86
C GLN A 640 -44.44 6.86 8.06
N LEU A 641 -43.80 6.18 7.11
CA LEU A 641 -43.52 4.74 7.11
C LEU A 641 -44.70 3.83 7.50
N LYS A 642 -45.94 4.24 7.16
CA LYS A 642 -47.18 3.52 7.51
C LYS A 642 -47.26 2.12 6.88
N ASP A 643 -46.79 1.98 5.65
CA ASP A 643 -46.61 0.69 4.98
C ASP A 643 -45.12 0.47 4.67
N PRO A 644 -44.43 -0.42 5.40
CA PRO A 644 -43.01 -0.73 5.16
C PRO A 644 -42.68 -1.21 3.75
N LYS A 645 -43.67 -1.64 2.95
CA LYS A 645 -43.46 -2.03 1.55
C LYS A 645 -42.90 -0.90 0.69
N VAL A 646 -43.07 0.36 1.09
CA VAL A 646 -42.43 1.49 0.39
C VAL A 646 -40.90 1.33 0.32
N LEU A 647 -40.31 0.66 1.31
CA LEU A 647 -38.88 0.36 1.34
C LEU A 647 -38.44 -0.63 0.26
N GLU A 648 -39.35 -1.45 -0.30
CA GLU A 648 -39.03 -2.37 -1.40
C GLU A 648 -38.93 -1.68 -2.78
N THR A 649 -39.23 -0.38 -2.86
CA THR A 649 -39.15 0.39 -4.11
C THR A 649 -37.73 0.36 -4.67
N GLU A 650 -37.56 0.12 -5.97
CA GLU A 650 -36.22 0.20 -6.58
C GLU A 650 -35.60 1.57 -6.30
N PHE A 651 -34.36 1.61 -5.81
CA PHE A 651 -33.78 2.84 -5.27
C PHE A 651 -33.74 3.98 -6.30
N ILE A 652 -33.57 3.65 -7.58
CA ILE A 652 -33.63 4.64 -8.67
C ILE A 652 -35.01 5.26 -8.83
N GLN A 653 -36.09 4.49 -8.62
CA GLN A 653 -37.45 5.02 -8.61
C GLN A 653 -37.69 5.91 -7.39
N THR A 654 -37.16 5.55 -6.22
CA THR A 654 -37.16 6.46 -5.06
C THR A 654 -36.47 7.78 -5.40
N CYS A 655 -35.27 7.73 -6.02
CA CYS A 655 -34.56 8.92 -6.46
C CYS A 655 -35.41 9.77 -7.42
N PHE A 656 -36.04 9.11 -8.40
CA PHE A 656 -36.90 9.76 -9.37
C PHE A 656 -38.09 10.48 -8.70
N GLU A 657 -38.87 9.76 -7.91
CA GLU A 657 -40.07 10.33 -7.29
C GLU A 657 -39.72 11.47 -6.31
N MET A 658 -38.55 11.43 -5.66
CA MET A 658 -38.04 12.49 -4.79
C MET A 658 -37.62 13.74 -5.57
N LEU A 659 -36.94 13.58 -6.70
CA LEU A 659 -36.44 14.69 -7.53
C LEU A 659 -37.56 15.37 -8.33
N PHE A 660 -38.45 14.59 -8.94
CA PHE A 660 -39.42 15.08 -9.93
C PHE A 660 -40.84 15.25 -9.35
N SER A 661 -41.09 14.81 -8.12
CA SER A 661 -42.41 14.84 -7.46
C SER A 661 -43.53 14.18 -8.29
N ARG A 662 -43.17 13.19 -9.10
CA ARG A 662 -44.09 12.38 -9.92
C ARG A 662 -43.53 10.98 -10.12
N LYS A 663 -44.39 10.06 -10.53
CA LYS A 663 -43.97 8.73 -10.98
C LYS A 663 -43.34 8.81 -12.38
N PRO A 664 -42.38 7.91 -12.70
CA PRO A 664 -41.88 7.78 -14.07
C PRO A 664 -43.01 7.33 -15.00
N GLU A 665 -43.05 7.88 -16.21
CA GLU A 665 -44.07 7.54 -17.22
C GLU A 665 -43.74 6.22 -17.93
N ASN A 666 -42.45 5.86 -17.98
CA ASN A 666 -41.95 4.65 -18.64
C ASN A 666 -40.56 4.25 -18.10
N GLU A 667 -40.07 3.08 -18.52
CA GLU A 667 -38.75 2.58 -18.12
C GLU A 667 -37.58 3.41 -18.67
N ASN A 668 -37.77 4.14 -19.78
CA ASN A 668 -36.71 4.97 -20.36
C ASN A 668 -36.34 6.14 -19.44
N GLU A 669 -37.31 6.73 -18.74
CA GLU A 669 -37.02 7.80 -17.76
C GLU A 669 -36.17 7.29 -16.59
N LEU A 670 -36.50 6.11 -16.06
CA LEU A 670 -35.71 5.47 -15.00
C LEU A 670 -34.31 5.10 -15.49
N PHE A 671 -34.22 4.57 -16.71
CA PHE A 671 -32.93 4.24 -17.31
C PHE A 671 -32.07 5.48 -17.54
N ALA A 672 -32.64 6.58 -18.05
CA ALA A 672 -31.93 7.83 -18.28
C ALA A 672 -31.36 8.39 -16.97
N LEU A 673 -32.16 8.43 -15.89
CA LEU A 673 -31.70 8.83 -14.57
C LEU A 673 -30.61 7.89 -14.04
N ASN A 674 -30.79 6.57 -14.15
CA ASN A 674 -29.81 5.57 -13.70
C ASN A 674 -28.46 5.75 -14.41
N ALA A 675 -28.51 5.90 -15.73
CA ALA A 675 -27.33 6.05 -16.57
C ALA A 675 -26.57 7.33 -16.21
N MET A 676 -27.28 8.46 -16.09
CA MET A 676 -26.69 9.75 -15.73
C MET A 676 -26.01 9.70 -14.35
N LEU A 677 -26.69 9.19 -13.33
CA LEU A 677 -26.15 9.11 -11.98
C LEU A 677 -24.92 8.19 -11.93
N ASN A 678 -24.99 7.00 -12.53
CA ASN A 678 -23.86 6.05 -12.56
C ASN A 678 -22.66 6.57 -13.36
N LEU A 679 -22.88 7.35 -14.42
CA LEU A 679 -21.79 7.87 -15.24
C LEU A 679 -20.97 8.94 -14.53
N THR A 680 -21.56 9.58 -13.51
CA THR A 680 -21.01 10.75 -12.81
C THR A 680 -20.61 10.44 -11.36
N VAL A 681 -20.60 9.17 -10.94
CA VAL A 681 -20.23 8.78 -9.55
C VAL A 681 -18.77 9.05 -9.18
N SER A 682 -17.83 9.11 -10.12
CA SER A 682 -16.39 9.11 -9.84
C SER A 682 -15.81 10.47 -9.42
N ASN A 683 -15.45 10.65 -8.12
CA ASN A 683 -14.45 11.62 -7.57
C ASN A 683 -13.52 12.28 -8.60
N GLY A 684 -12.70 11.45 -9.24
CA GLY A 684 -11.49 11.87 -9.91
C GLY A 684 -10.41 12.24 -8.87
N PRO A 685 -9.19 11.70 -8.97
CA PRO A 685 -8.11 12.08 -8.06
C PRO A 685 -7.75 13.56 -8.25
N GLY A 686 -7.58 14.29 -7.14
CA GLY A 686 -7.15 15.69 -7.15
C GLY A 686 -8.22 16.71 -7.52
N THR A 687 -9.48 16.31 -7.70
CA THR A 687 -10.58 17.29 -7.85
C THR A 687 -10.78 18.08 -6.56
N ILE A 688 -11.19 19.35 -6.68
CA ILE A 688 -11.41 20.23 -5.53
C ILE A 688 -12.44 19.65 -4.55
N SER A 689 -13.50 19.02 -5.08
CA SER A 689 -14.55 18.36 -4.28
C SER A 689 -14.03 17.13 -3.51
N ALA A 690 -13.19 16.29 -4.13
CA ALA A 690 -12.56 15.17 -3.43
C ALA A 690 -11.54 15.64 -2.38
N LYS A 691 -10.82 16.73 -2.68
CA LYS A 691 -9.81 17.31 -1.78
C LYS A 691 -10.45 17.87 -0.51
N GLY A 692 -11.57 18.60 -0.60
CA GLY A 692 -12.29 19.09 0.58
C GLY A 692 -12.69 17.97 1.55
N ALA A 693 -13.21 16.86 1.02
CA ALA A 693 -13.52 15.69 1.85
C ALA A 693 -12.28 15.06 2.48
N LYS A 694 -11.17 14.95 1.74
CA LYS A 694 -9.91 14.36 2.22
C LYS A 694 -9.22 15.20 3.27
N GLU A 695 -9.21 16.52 3.12
CA GLU A 695 -8.68 17.43 4.15
C GLU A 695 -9.48 17.31 5.45
N SER A 696 -10.80 17.12 5.35
CA SER A 696 -11.65 16.85 6.51
C SER A 696 -11.34 15.49 7.17
N VAL A 697 -11.03 14.45 6.38
CA VAL A 697 -10.50 13.17 6.91
C VAL A 697 -9.17 13.37 7.62
N SER A 698 -8.26 14.17 7.04
CA SER A 698 -6.97 14.54 7.62
C SER A 698 -7.10 15.23 8.98
N ALA A 699 -8.19 15.97 9.17
CA ALA A 699 -8.54 16.63 10.42
C ALA A 699 -9.26 15.72 11.43
N LYS A 700 -9.41 14.42 11.14
CA LYS A 700 -10.14 13.43 11.95
C LYS A 700 -11.61 13.77 12.20
N ASN A 701 -12.22 14.52 11.28
CA ASN A 701 -13.64 14.83 11.39
C ASN A 701 -14.53 13.59 11.16
N GLN A 702 -15.75 13.67 11.66
CA GLN A 702 -16.79 12.66 11.41
C GLN A 702 -17.21 12.64 9.94
N ILE A 703 -17.73 11.49 9.47
CA ILE A 703 -18.13 11.29 8.07
C ILE A 703 -19.10 12.36 7.56
N PRO A 704 -20.14 12.81 8.30
CA PRO A 704 -21.00 13.89 7.80
C PRO A 704 -20.24 15.19 7.49
N VAL A 705 -19.22 15.53 8.29
CA VAL A 705 -18.38 16.71 8.09
C VAL A 705 -17.44 16.52 6.88
N THR A 706 -17.02 15.29 6.56
CA THR A 706 -16.24 15.05 5.33
C THR A 706 -17.10 15.23 4.08
N TYR A 707 -18.38 14.87 4.14
CA TYR A 707 -19.36 15.18 3.10
C TYR A 707 -19.64 16.68 2.98
N ALA A 708 -19.74 17.40 4.09
CA ALA A 708 -19.85 18.85 4.08
C ALA A 708 -18.62 19.50 3.43
N GLY A 709 -17.41 18.99 3.68
CA GLY A 709 -16.18 19.38 2.97
C GLY A 709 -16.29 19.15 1.46
N PHE A 710 -16.80 17.99 1.03
CA PHE A 710 -17.10 17.73 -0.39
C PHE A 710 -18.07 18.77 -0.99
N MET A 711 -19.16 19.09 -0.28
CA MET A 711 -20.20 20.00 -0.77
C MET A 711 -19.78 21.45 -0.79
N THR A 712 -19.08 21.92 0.24
CA THR A 712 -18.56 23.29 0.31
C THR A 712 -17.46 23.55 -0.72
N ASN A 713 -16.78 22.49 -1.17
CA ASN A 713 -15.85 22.50 -2.30
C ASN A 713 -16.48 22.12 -3.64
N THR A 714 -17.81 22.05 -3.73
CA THR A 714 -18.58 21.88 -4.96
C THR A 714 -19.46 23.11 -5.15
N GLY A 715 -19.40 23.77 -6.29
CA GLY A 715 -20.09 25.06 -6.48
C GLY A 715 -20.31 25.40 -7.95
N LEU A 716 -20.69 26.65 -8.23
CA LEU A 716 -20.98 27.07 -9.61
C LEU A 716 -19.78 26.87 -10.56
N ALA A 717 -18.56 27.12 -10.08
CA ALA A 717 -17.33 26.89 -10.85
C ALA A 717 -16.93 25.40 -10.99
N HIS A 718 -17.35 24.54 -10.08
CA HIS A 718 -17.03 23.11 -10.06
C HIS A 718 -18.29 22.30 -9.76
N GLY A 719 -18.98 21.88 -10.82
CA GLY A 719 -20.30 21.21 -10.76
C GLY A 719 -21.48 22.04 -11.25
N GLY A 720 -21.30 23.37 -11.44
CA GLY A 720 -22.37 24.27 -11.90
C GLY A 720 -22.51 24.43 -13.41
N ASN A 721 -21.68 23.78 -14.23
CA ASN A 721 -21.77 23.90 -15.69
C ASN A 721 -23.15 23.43 -16.22
N GLY A 722 -23.69 22.35 -15.63
CA GLY A 722 -25.06 21.89 -15.92
C GLY A 722 -26.14 22.87 -15.46
N PHE A 723 -25.92 23.57 -14.35
CA PHE A 723 -26.82 24.62 -13.83
C PHE A 723 -26.93 25.79 -14.83
N GLU A 724 -25.81 26.25 -15.39
CA GLU A 724 -25.79 27.29 -16.41
C GLU A 724 -26.38 26.80 -17.75
N ALA A 725 -26.15 25.53 -18.10
CA ALA A 725 -26.65 24.93 -19.33
C ALA A 725 -28.18 24.89 -19.41
N VAL A 726 -28.89 24.70 -18.28
CA VAL A 726 -30.36 24.73 -18.27
C VAL A 726 -30.87 26.07 -18.78
N ARG A 727 -30.39 27.17 -18.22
CA ARG A 727 -30.78 28.52 -18.63
C ARG A 727 -30.44 28.77 -20.10
N PHE A 728 -29.21 28.45 -20.49
CA PHE A 728 -28.76 28.57 -21.88
C PHE A 728 -29.70 27.83 -22.84
N LEU A 729 -30.00 26.55 -22.58
CA LEU A 729 -30.84 25.74 -23.45
C LEU A 729 -32.30 26.22 -23.49
N VAL A 730 -32.87 26.63 -22.35
CA VAL A 730 -34.21 27.22 -22.28
C VAL A 730 -34.27 28.51 -23.11
N GLU A 731 -33.28 29.40 -22.97
CA GLU A 731 -33.18 30.63 -23.77
C GLU A 731 -33.04 30.34 -25.27
N GLN A 732 -32.21 29.37 -25.67
CA GLN A 732 -32.00 29.04 -27.08
C GLN A 732 -33.23 28.37 -27.74
N PHE A 733 -33.94 27.50 -27.01
CA PHE A 733 -35.15 26.86 -27.55
C PHE A 733 -36.35 27.82 -27.55
N GLY A 734 -36.43 28.74 -26.58
CA GLY A 734 -37.47 29.76 -26.50
C GLY A 734 -38.89 29.16 -26.58
N ALA A 735 -39.63 29.50 -27.64
CA ALA A 735 -40.99 28.99 -27.87
C ALA A 735 -41.03 27.57 -28.48
N LEU A 736 -39.91 27.05 -28.99
CA LEU A 736 -39.86 25.72 -29.61
C LEU A 736 -40.06 24.64 -28.55
N ASP A 737 -41.12 23.85 -28.70
CA ASP A 737 -41.32 22.60 -27.96
C ASP A 737 -40.88 21.40 -28.82
N PRO A 738 -39.70 20.82 -28.57
CA PRO A 738 -39.15 19.77 -29.41
C PRO A 738 -39.93 18.45 -29.29
N TYR A 739 -40.70 18.24 -28.21
CA TYR A 739 -41.47 17.01 -28.00
C TYR A 739 -42.88 17.08 -28.63
N LYS A 740 -43.36 18.28 -28.99
CA LYS A 740 -44.58 18.47 -29.80
C LYS A 740 -44.29 18.63 -31.29
N THR A 741 -43.06 19.02 -31.63
CA THR A 741 -42.65 19.28 -33.02
C THR A 741 -42.04 18.01 -33.62
N GLN A 742 -42.85 17.15 -34.25
CA GLN A 742 -42.33 15.91 -34.86
C GLN A 742 -41.82 16.11 -36.30
N LYS A 743 -42.55 16.87 -37.13
CA LYS A 743 -42.17 17.10 -38.53
C LYS A 743 -41.17 18.25 -38.64
N GLY A 744 -39.98 17.96 -39.18
CA GLY A 744 -38.94 18.96 -39.44
C GLY A 744 -38.14 19.41 -38.22
N LEU A 745 -38.19 18.68 -37.10
CA LEU A 745 -37.43 19.01 -35.88
C LEU A 745 -35.93 19.18 -36.15
N GLU A 746 -35.34 18.24 -36.90
CA GLU A 746 -33.91 18.27 -37.24
C GLU A 746 -33.51 19.56 -37.97
N SER A 747 -34.32 20.01 -38.93
CA SER A 747 -34.10 21.28 -39.63
C SER A 747 -34.12 22.47 -38.66
N LYS A 748 -35.10 22.50 -37.74
CA LYS A 748 -35.21 23.57 -36.75
C LYS A 748 -34.03 23.57 -35.76
N LEU A 749 -33.59 22.40 -35.30
CA LEU A 749 -32.41 22.31 -34.43
C LEU A 749 -31.15 22.82 -35.15
N LYS A 750 -31.01 22.51 -36.44
CA LYS A 750 -29.91 23.03 -37.27
C LYS A 750 -29.98 24.54 -37.45
N GLU A 751 -31.15 25.10 -37.71
CA GLU A 751 -31.38 26.55 -37.79
C GLU A 751 -31.00 27.24 -36.47
N LEU A 752 -31.42 26.68 -35.33
CA LEU A 752 -31.04 27.18 -34.00
C LEU A 752 -29.52 27.16 -33.80
N ALA A 753 -28.85 26.05 -34.14
CA ALA A 753 -27.40 25.94 -34.01
C ALA A 753 -26.65 26.96 -34.88
N VAL A 754 -27.11 27.17 -36.12
CA VAL A 754 -26.60 28.22 -37.03
C VAL A 754 -26.76 29.61 -36.42
N GLY A 755 -27.96 29.95 -35.96
CA GLY A 755 -28.22 31.24 -35.32
C GLY A 755 -27.32 31.48 -34.10
N THR A 756 -27.27 30.50 -33.20
CA THR A 756 -26.46 30.56 -31.97
C THR A 756 -24.97 30.76 -32.28
N SER A 757 -24.44 30.01 -33.25
CA SER A 757 -23.01 30.08 -33.62
C SER A 757 -22.60 31.44 -34.18
N LYS A 758 -23.46 32.09 -34.97
CA LYS A 758 -23.24 33.43 -35.53
C LYS A 758 -23.25 34.48 -34.43
N THR A 759 -24.26 34.45 -33.57
CA THR A 759 -24.37 35.36 -32.41
C THR A 759 -23.15 35.23 -31.50
N TYR A 760 -22.70 34.00 -31.22
CA TYR A 760 -21.52 33.76 -30.38
C TYR A 760 -20.22 34.23 -31.04
N LEU A 761 -20.07 34.07 -32.36
CA LEU A 761 -18.91 34.59 -33.10
C LEU A 761 -18.84 36.12 -33.02
N GLU A 762 -19.97 36.81 -33.19
CA GLU A 762 -20.05 38.27 -33.08
C GLU A 762 -19.72 38.74 -31.66
N TYR A 763 -20.30 38.08 -30.64
CA TYR A 763 -19.99 38.35 -29.24
C TYR A 763 -18.49 38.21 -28.95
N LYS A 764 -17.87 37.10 -29.38
CA LYS A 764 -16.45 36.84 -29.18
C LYS A 764 -15.55 37.86 -29.89
N LYS A 765 -15.93 38.29 -31.10
CA LYS A 765 -15.21 39.37 -31.82
C LYS A 765 -15.27 40.68 -31.03
N LYS A 766 -16.44 41.07 -30.51
CA LYS A 766 -16.62 42.27 -29.68
C LYS A 766 -15.82 42.20 -28.39
N ALA A 767 -15.87 41.09 -27.67
CA ALA A 767 -15.13 40.90 -26.42
C ALA A 767 -13.60 40.98 -26.63
N LYS A 768 -13.10 40.40 -27.72
CA LYS A 768 -11.68 40.49 -28.10
C LYS A 768 -11.24 41.93 -28.39
N VAL A 769 -12.09 42.72 -29.04
CA VAL A 769 -11.82 44.16 -29.29
C VAL A 769 -11.82 44.95 -27.98
N ALA A 770 -12.71 44.60 -27.03
CA ALA A 770 -12.80 45.25 -25.72
C ALA A 770 -11.66 44.86 -24.74
N GLY A 771 -10.74 43.97 -25.14
CA GLY A 771 -9.66 43.48 -24.27
C GLY A 771 -10.13 42.50 -23.18
N ASP A 772 -11.39 42.04 -23.24
CA ASP A 772 -11.91 41.07 -22.29
C ASP A 772 -11.40 39.65 -22.62
N MET A 773 -10.40 39.21 -21.85
CA MET A 773 -9.85 37.86 -21.96
C MET A 773 -10.71 36.79 -21.26
N GLN A 774 -11.77 37.17 -20.53
CA GLN A 774 -12.71 36.28 -19.84
C GLN A 774 -14.12 36.34 -20.45
N TYR A 775 -14.21 36.41 -21.78
CA TYR A 775 -15.51 36.35 -22.46
C TYR A 775 -16.29 35.08 -22.10
N MET A 776 -17.62 35.22 -22.00
CA MET A 776 -18.55 34.15 -21.62
C MET A 776 -18.37 32.93 -22.54
N LYS A 777 -18.23 31.75 -21.94
CA LYS A 777 -18.14 30.48 -22.64
C LYS A 777 -19.53 29.85 -22.71
N ILE A 778 -19.84 29.18 -23.82
CA ILE A 778 -21.04 28.34 -23.90
C ILE A 778 -20.86 27.18 -22.89
N PRO A 779 -21.83 26.94 -21.99
CA PRO A 779 -21.72 25.88 -21.00
C PRO A 779 -21.72 24.50 -21.67
N CYS A 780 -21.16 23.51 -20.96
CA CYS A 780 -21.17 22.10 -21.33
C CYS A 780 -20.49 21.70 -22.66
N ILE A 781 -19.76 22.61 -23.32
CA ILE A 781 -18.93 22.29 -24.48
C ILE A 781 -17.44 22.43 -24.18
N ASN A 782 -16.64 21.59 -24.84
CA ASN A 782 -15.20 21.42 -24.66
C ASN A 782 -14.80 20.76 -23.31
N HIS A 783 -13.58 20.25 -23.22
CA HIS A 783 -13.06 19.64 -21.99
C HIS A 783 -11.53 19.84 -21.86
N PRO A 784 -10.99 20.07 -20.64
CA PRO A 784 -9.55 20.29 -20.45
C PRO A 784 -8.65 19.10 -20.84
N VAL A 785 -9.18 17.87 -20.74
CA VAL A 785 -8.47 16.61 -21.04
C VAL A 785 -8.63 16.21 -22.51
N PHE A 786 -9.83 16.36 -23.06
CA PHE A 786 -10.16 15.92 -24.42
C PHE A 786 -9.97 17.08 -25.42
N LYS A 787 -8.73 17.57 -25.52
CA LYS A 787 -8.37 18.70 -26.39
C LYS A 787 -7.26 18.33 -27.37
N ASN A 788 -7.02 19.20 -28.35
CA ASN A 788 -5.94 19.13 -29.36
C ASN A 788 -6.16 18.19 -30.55
N LYS A 789 -7.38 17.69 -30.79
CA LYS A 789 -7.75 17.04 -32.06
C LYS A 789 -8.61 17.97 -32.93
N PRO A 790 -8.63 17.81 -34.27
CA PRO A 790 -9.54 18.55 -35.14
C PRO A 790 -11.01 18.40 -34.75
N VAL A 791 -11.39 17.17 -34.36
CA VAL A 791 -12.67 16.83 -33.75
C VAL A 791 -12.40 16.22 -32.38
N ASN A 792 -12.88 16.88 -31.32
CA ASN A 792 -12.73 16.39 -29.95
C ASN A 792 -14.00 15.62 -29.54
N ILE A 793 -13.82 14.54 -28.79
CA ILE A 793 -14.90 13.66 -28.32
C ILE A 793 -14.65 13.34 -26.84
N ASP A 794 -15.71 13.42 -26.01
CA ASP A 794 -15.70 12.88 -24.65
C ASP A 794 -16.24 11.44 -24.72
N PRO A 795 -15.44 10.41 -24.38
CA PRO A 795 -15.84 9.02 -24.54
C PRO A 795 -17.06 8.63 -23.68
N ARG A 796 -17.34 9.39 -22.62
CA ARG A 796 -18.50 9.15 -21.75
C ARG A 796 -19.80 9.62 -22.38
N GLU A 797 -19.74 10.79 -23.01
CA GLU A 797 -20.88 11.38 -23.71
C GLU A 797 -21.23 10.55 -24.95
N GLU A 798 -20.21 10.19 -25.75
CA GLU A 798 -20.38 9.36 -26.94
C GLU A 798 -20.99 7.99 -26.60
N PHE A 799 -20.53 7.37 -25.51
CA PHE A 799 -21.10 6.11 -25.03
C PHE A 799 -22.60 6.21 -24.71
N ILE A 800 -23.02 7.24 -23.95
CA ILE A 800 -24.44 7.43 -23.63
C ILE A 800 -25.25 7.74 -24.87
N TYR A 801 -24.74 8.59 -25.75
CA TYR A 801 -25.40 8.96 -26.99
C TYR A 801 -25.70 7.72 -27.85
N ASN A 802 -24.71 6.84 -28.03
CA ASN A 802 -24.87 5.58 -28.75
C ASN A 802 -25.82 4.61 -28.03
N LEU A 803 -25.71 4.49 -26.71
CA LEU A 803 -26.59 3.63 -25.91
C LEU A 803 -28.06 4.08 -25.96
N PHE A 804 -28.32 5.38 -26.00
CA PHE A 804 -29.66 5.94 -26.17
C PHE A 804 -30.21 5.64 -27.57
N LYS A 805 -29.39 5.80 -28.61
CA LYS A 805 -29.76 5.41 -29.98
C LYS A 805 -30.12 3.93 -30.11
N GLU A 806 -29.31 3.04 -29.53
CA GLU A 806 -29.58 1.60 -29.49
C GLU A 806 -30.92 1.29 -28.81
N ARG A 807 -31.28 2.07 -27.78
CA ARG A 807 -32.57 1.99 -27.07
C ARG A 807 -33.70 2.78 -27.73
N LYS A 808 -33.48 3.36 -28.91
CA LYS A 808 -34.44 4.21 -29.62
C LYS A 808 -34.93 5.40 -28.78
N MET A 809 -34.06 5.90 -27.90
CA MET A 809 -34.25 7.12 -27.13
C MET A 809 -33.59 8.27 -27.90
N SER A 810 -34.24 9.43 -27.95
CA SER A 810 -33.72 10.64 -28.60
C SER A 810 -33.89 11.82 -27.66
N ASN A 811 -32.80 12.55 -27.43
CA ASN A 811 -32.79 13.76 -26.62
C ASN A 811 -32.51 14.97 -27.52
N PRO A 812 -33.52 15.79 -27.87
CA PRO A 812 -33.38 16.92 -28.78
C PRO A 812 -32.37 17.98 -28.33
N PHE A 813 -32.17 18.15 -27.03
CA PHE A 813 -31.21 19.10 -26.48
C PHE A 813 -29.76 18.63 -26.71
N GLN A 814 -29.52 17.32 -26.60
CA GLN A 814 -28.22 16.72 -26.90
C GLN A 814 -27.90 16.78 -28.40
N GLU A 815 -28.89 16.49 -29.26
CA GLU A 815 -28.75 16.66 -30.71
C GLU A 815 -28.43 18.12 -31.09
N TYR A 816 -29.06 19.08 -30.43
CA TYR A 816 -28.75 20.50 -30.60
C TYR A 816 -27.29 20.82 -30.24
N TYR A 817 -26.77 20.31 -29.12
CA TYR A 817 -25.37 20.52 -28.76
C TYR A 817 -24.40 19.94 -29.80
N HIS A 818 -24.69 18.74 -30.34
CA HIS A 818 -23.88 18.11 -31.40
C HIS A 818 -23.83 18.98 -32.67
N LEU A 819 -24.98 19.52 -33.07
CA LEU A 819 -25.07 20.46 -34.19
C LEU A 819 -24.32 21.77 -33.90
N LEU A 820 -24.46 22.31 -32.68
CA LEU A 820 -23.83 23.56 -32.26
C LEU A 820 -22.31 23.49 -32.28
N VAL A 821 -21.70 22.44 -31.73
CA VAL A 821 -20.22 22.32 -31.70
C VAL A 821 -19.62 22.19 -33.09
N LYS A 822 -20.32 21.52 -34.01
CA LYS A 822 -19.95 21.43 -35.43
C LYS A 822 -20.02 22.80 -36.07
N GLN A 823 -21.15 23.50 -35.89
CA GLN A 823 -21.37 24.80 -36.49
C GLN A 823 -20.40 25.87 -35.99
N LEU A 824 -20.05 25.85 -34.69
CA LEU A 824 -19.06 26.76 -34.10
C LEU A 824 -17.68 26.63 -34.77
N ALA A 825 -17.28 25.43 -35.15
CA ALA A 825 -16.04 25.21 -35.89
C ALA A 825 -16.16 25.69 -37.34
N GLU A 826 -17.28 25.38 -38.01
CA GLU A 826 -17.53 25.79 -39.41
C GLU A 826 -17.54 27.31 -39.59
N VAL A 827 -18.12 28.07 -38.67
CA VAL A 827 -18.12 29.55 -38.72
C VAL A 827 -16.82 30.17 -38.19
N GLY A 828 -15.85 29.37 -37.75
CA GLY A 828 -14.57 29.83 -37.22
C GLY A 828 -14.65 30.47 -35.82
N ALA A 829 -15.73 30.24 -35.07
CA ALA A 829 -15.84 30.69 -33.67
C ALA A 829 -14.85 29.93 -32.75
N THR A 830 -14.53 28.69 -33.10
CA THR A 830 -13.56 27.83 -32.43
C THR A 830 -12.53 27.29 -33.43
N LYS A 831 -11.31 27.00 -32.96
CA LYS A 831 -10.23 26.47 -33.82
C LYS A 831 -10.48 25.03 -34.27
N ASN A 832 -11.03 24.23 -33.36
CA ASN A 832 -11.37 22.83 -33.57
C ASN A 832 -12.85 22.63 -33.23
N GLN A 833 -13.45 21.52 -33.67
CA GLN A 833 -14.75 21.09 -33.17
C GLN A 833 -14.60 20.65 -31.72
N PHE A 834 -15.27 21.37 -30.82
CA PHE A 834 -15.29 21.04 -29.40
C PHE A 834 -16.11 19.76 -29.15
N CYS A 835 -15.77 19.03 -28.09
CA CYS A 835 -16.61 17.93 -27.64
C CYS A 835 -17.84 18.46 -26.90
N VAL A 836 -18.92 17.69 -26.91
CA VAL A 836 -19.98 17.81 -25.91
C VAL A 836 -19.49 17.06 -24.68
N ASN A 837 -19.48 17.70 -23.52
CA ASN A 837 -18.88 17.11 -22.31
C ASN A 837 -19.92 16.38 -21.45
N ILE A 838 -19.45 15.70 -20.41
CA ILE A 838 -20.34 14.97 -19.49
C ILE A 838 -21.39 15.84 -18.79
N ASP A 839 -21.09 17.11 -18.49
CA ASP A 839 -22.05 18.02 -17.85
C ASP A 839 -23.23 18.32 -18.78
N ALA A 840 -23.01 18.27 -20.10
CA ALA A 840 -24.08 18.37 -21.09
C ALA A 840 -25.10 17.24 -20.91
N VAL A 841 -24.62 16.01 -20.75
CA VAL A 841 -25.48 14.82 -20.56
C VAL A 841 -26.35 14.97 -19.32
N ILE A 842 -25.79 15.52 -18.23
CA ILE A 842 -26.57 15.82 -17.02
C ILE A 842 -27.66 16.83 -17.35
N ALA A 843 -27.31 17.96 -17.97
CA ALA A 843 -28.26 19.03 -18.28
C ALA A 843 -29.36 18.60 -19.26
N THR A 844 -29.01 17.88 -20.33
CA THR A 844 -29.94 17.48 -21.39
C THR A 844 -30.92 16.41 -20.92
N ILE A 845 -30.45 15.40 -20.19
CA ILE A 845 -31.33 14.38 -19.58
C ILE A 845 -32.26 15.03 -18.56
N SER A 846 -31.73 15.94 -17.75
CA SER A 846 -32.56 16.64 -16.76
C SER A 846 -33.65 17.48 -17.41
N LEU A 847 -33.32 18.21 -18.47
CA LEU A 847 -34.29 18.98 -19.24
C LEU A 847 -35.37 18.08 -19.84
N GLU A 848 -35.00 16.96 -20.44
CA GLU A 848 -35.97 15.96 -20.95
C GLU A 848 -36.97 15.53 -19.86
N LEU A 849 -36.48 15.19 -18.67
CA LEU A 849 -37.32 14.71 -17.57
C LEU A 849 -38.22 15.80 -16.97
N PHE A 850 -37.79 17.07 -16.96
CA PHE A 850 -38.58 18.21 -16.45
C PHE A 850 -39.40 18.93 -17.52
N TRP A 851 -39.14 18.74 -18.81
CA TRP A 851 -39.65 19.62 -19.87
C TRP A 851 -41.16 19.77 -19.83
N LYS A 852 -41.88 18.66 -19.64
CA LYS A 852 -43.34 18.63 -19.54
C LYS A 852 -43.85 19.45 -18.35
N GLN A 853 -43.19 19.34 -17.19
CA GLN A 853 -43.54 20.10 -15.98
C GLN A 853 -43.23 21.59 -16.15
N PHE A 854 -42.09 21.92 -16.76
CA PHE A 854 -41.70 23.28 -17.07
C PHE A 854 -42.68 23.96 -18.04
N LYS A 855 -43.04 23.30 -19.15
CA LYS A 855 -44.02 23.84 -20.10
C LYS A 855 -45.43 23.96 -19.52
N ALA A 856 -45.76 23.14 -18.52
CA ALA A 856 -47.02 23.24 -17.77
C ALA A 856 -47.00 24.32 -16.67
N GLY A 857 -45.85 24.95 -16.40
CA GLY A 857 -45.69 25.95 -15.35
C GLY A 857 -45.66 25.38 -13.93
N THR A 858 -45.55 24.06 -13.77
CA THR A 858 -45.51 23.41 -12.45
C THR A 858 -44.11 23.38 -11.83
N VAL A 859 -43.08 23.62 -12.65
CA VAL A 859 -41.69 23.78 -12.23
C VAL A 859 -41.12 25.03 -12.91
N THR A 860 -40.42 25.86 -12.16
CA THR A 860 -39.75 27.08 -12.65
C THR A 860 -38.35 26.79 -13.19
N GLU A 861 -37.79 27.72 -13.96
CA GLU A 861 -36.40 27.62 -14.45
C GLU A 861 -35.41 27.46 -13.28
N ALA A 862 -35.52 28.30 -12.24
CA ALA A 862 -34.65 28.24 -11.07
C ALA A 862 -34.72 26.87 -10.36
N GLN A 863 -35.92 26.29 -10.23
CA GLN A 863 -36.07 24.95 -9.66
C GLN A 863 -35.41 23.87 -10.52
N MET A 864 -35.46 23.98 -11.86
CA MET A 864 -34.74 23.04 -12.74
C MET A 864 -33.23 23.17 -12.58
N GLN A 865 -32.71 24.40 -12.52
CA GLN A 865 -31.28 24.66 -12.31
C GLN A 865 -30.80 24.04 -10.99
N ASP A 866 -31.55 24.27 -9.89
CA ASP A 866 -31.26 23.68 -8.59
C ASP A 866 -31.23 22.16 -8.65
N LEU A 867 -32.25 21.53 -9.26
CA LEU A 867 -32.38 20.08 -9.31
C LEU A 867 -31.29 19.42 -10.17
N VAL A 868 -30.83 20.07 -11.25
CA VAL A 868 -29.65 19.63 -12.00
C VAL A 868 -28.42 19.57 -11.10
N PHE A 869 -28.23 20.60 -10.27
CA PHE A 869 -27.11 20.63 -9.35
C PHE A 869 -27.26 19.59 -8.22
N VAL A 870 -28.48 19.39 -7.71
CA VAL A 870 -28.77 18.32 -6.73
C VAL A 870 -28.48 16.94 -7.32
N MET A 871 -28.86 16.67 -8.57
CA MET A 871 -28.58 15.40 -9.25
C MET A 871 -27.07 15.15 -9.38
N PHE A 872 -26.30 16.19 -9.72
CA PHE A 872 -24.85 16.11 -9.67
C PHE A 872 -24.38 15.69 -8.28
N LEU A 873 -24.81 16.38 -7.21
CA LEU A 873 -24.42 16.06 -5.83
C LEU A 873 -24.78 14.62 -5.43
N ILE A 874 -25.99 14.13 -5.77
CA ILE A 874 -26.44 12.76 -5.50
C ILE A 874 -25.52 11.73 -6.17
N ALA A 875 -25.09 11.96 -7.41
CA ALA A 875 -24.15 11.05 -8.06
C ALA A 875 -22.76 11.10 -7.37
N ARG A 876 -22.23 12.31 -7.15
CA ARG A 876 -20.90 12.51 -6.55
C ARG A 876 -20.77 11.96 -5.13
N MET A 877 -21.86 11.95 -4.35
CA MET A 877 -21.87 11.48 -2.97
C MET A 877 -21.40 10.01 -2.85
N VAL A 878 -21.66 9.20 -3.89
CA VAL A 878 -21.27 7.79 -3.98
C VAL A 878 -19.76 7.66 -4.10
N GLY A 879 -19.15 8.40 -5.04
CA GLY A 879 -17.69 8.45 -5.12
C GLY A 879 -17.05 9.08 -3.89
N THR A 880 -17.72 10.02 -3.22
CA THR A 880 -17.20 10.65 -2.00
C THR A 880 -17.10 9.63 -0.89
N ALA A 881 -18.07 8.70 -0.81
CA ALA A 881 -18.04 7.56 0.11
C ALA A 881 -16.78 6.73 -0.12
N ALA A 882 -16.51 6.40 -1.38
CA ALA A 882 -15.36 5.60 -1.77
C ALA A 882 -14.02 6.30 -1.45
N GLU A 883 -13.90 7.60 -1.76
CA GLU A 883 -12.72 8.41 -1.47
C GLU A 883 -12.46 8.58 0.03
N VAL A 884 -13.49 8.86 0.81
CA VAL A 884 -13.40 9.02 2.27
C VAL A 884 -13.04 7.69 2.92
N SER A 885 -13.67 6.59 2.49
CA SER A 885 -13.37 5.25 3.01
C SER A 885 -11.94 4.82 2.68
N ASP A 886 -11.48 5.02 1.45
CA ASP A 886 -10.11 4.69 1.03
C ASP A 886 -9.06 5.53 1.75
N HIS A 887 -9.30 6.84 1.94
CA HIS A 887 -8.39 7.68 2.73
C HIS A 887 -8.32 7.19 4.18
N ARG A 888 -9.46 7.02 4.86
CA ARG A 888 -9.49 6.55 6.25
C ARG A 888 -8.78 5.20 6.41
N ALA A 889 -8.97 4.28 5.45
CA ALA A 889 -8.33 2.97 5.45
C ALA A 889 -6.79 3.01 5.30
N ARG A 890 -6.25 4.06 4.66
CA ARG A 890 -4.79 4.26 4.48
C ARG A 890 -4.20 5.17 5.56
N GLY A 891 -5.01 5.91 6.29
CA GLY A 891 -4.60 6.69 7.45
C GLY A 891 -5.34 8.02 7.57
N THR A 892 -5.67 8.41 8.80
CA THR A 892 -6.35 9.68 9.07
C THR A 892 -5.37 10.84 9.28
N ASP A 893 -4.16 10.62 9.78
CA ASP A 893 -3.20 11.71 10.06
C ASP A 893 -2.31 12.05 8.87
N MET A 894 -2.87 12.20 7.67
CA MET A 894 -2.06 12.46 6.47
C MET A 894 -2.08 13.92 6.10
N ASP A 895 -0.90 14.49 5.83
CA ASP A 895 -0.83 15.90 5.40
C ASP A 895 -1.35 16.02 3.97
N CYS A 896 -2.56 16.56 3.86
CA CYS A 896 -3.20 16.89 2.60
C CYS A 896 -3.05 18.36 2.22
N ARG A 897 -2.23 19.16 2.94
CA ARG A 897 -1.98 20.58 2.63
C ARG A 897 -0.98 20.75 1.48
N THR A 898 -0.96 21.96 0.92
CA THR A 898 -0.06 22.28 -0.19
C THR A 898 1.33 22.46 0.40
N PRO A 899 2.36 21.72 -0.08
CA PRO A 899 3.73 21.95 0.39
C PRO A 899 4.10 23.42 0.20
N ALA A 900 4.78 24.02 1.17
CA ALA A 900 5.22 25.41 1.08
C ALA A 900 6.09 25.66 -0.18
N SER A 901 6.85 24.66 -0.62
CA SER A 901 7.65 24.71 -1.84
C SER A 901 6.84 24.79 -3.14
N GLN A 902 5.52 24.60 -3.09
CA GLN A 902 4.60 24.76 -4.22
C GLN A 902 3.74 26.03 -4.10
N LEU A 903 3.98 26.85 -3.08
CA LEU A 903 3.33 28.14 -2.90
C LEU A 903 4.26 29.24 -3.42
N GLU A 904 3.72 30.15 -4.21
CA GLU A 904 4.40 31.38 -4.61
C GLU A 904 3.85 32.51 -3.73
N PHE A 905 4.73 33.15 -2.97
CA PHE A 905 4.37 34.35 -2.24
C PHE A 905 4.40 35.51 -3.22
N VAL A 906 3.22 35.95 -3.64
CA VAL A 906 3.08 37.19 -4.41
C VAL A 906 3.24 38.33 -3.41
N VAL A 907 4.42 38.95 -3.42
CA VAL A 907 4.76 40.14 -2.60
C VAL A 907 4.30 41.40 -3.30
#